data_AF-A0A928F285-F1
#
_entry.id   AF-A0A928F285-F1
#
_cell.length_a   1.000
_cell.length_b   1.000
_cell.length_c   1.000
_cell.angle_alpha   90.00
_cell.angle_beta   90.00
_cell.angle_gamma   90.00
#
_symmetry.space_group_name_H-M   'P 1'
#
loop_
_entity.id
_entity.type
_entity.pdbx_description
1 polymer ?
#
loop_
_entity_poly.entity_id
_entity_poly.type
_entity_poly.pdbx_seq_one_letter_code
_entity_poly.pdbx_strand_id
1 'polypeptide(L)'
;MKIYDKLTRFPLGAIHSEGFLKEQMERGKDGICGHLHELEPGMINDPYINKSHVKAWSDGNQSGWGGEISGNYWTGYIQFAFTLNDPEMIKTATWWVDTMMKKQRSDGYLGTYYEEDAAFYEDYNAWGTACAMRGLLAFYEATGRQDVFEAVYRCMLWFCETWSGDKKTSYAGPYIVEPMIYVYKITEDARILDFCEDYLDYLCRHDLFATSYKSMLEGDFHYNSNHTAGLGCQVRIPAIVYSATGKEDYLKATERRVGQVIEKSMHLTGAPVSISEFLGPVSATAESEYCNFAFFNATYSALSCITGKAKYGELMERMFYNAAQGARKKDEKAIAYLSAPNQLYATDISSSAMFDMQVYAPCYPTACCPVNAVAVVPEFIRGMLLRDSDKNVYVMAYGPCSLEYDNIKLKVDTFYPFRNSVKIVLSCGGSFALNLRIPEWSRGYTVKVNGVSFDVSEKDGFAVIEKAWIEGDEVEIDFEAKVEIVKIDDTDASKKYPIAIKYGPLVYSYHPQENWIPIKGSPMTALPEGWSWYNVMPVHVEADLHDPHDRMGVRKYQISWNLALDEHLSPDDVEIELVDKNGYPWENPMIKLHTHCYKAPNLVAPYPTKTFEPFGDYQEVTDKLDLELVPYGCTNLRVTYFPKAKLK
;
A
#
# COMPACT_ATOMS: atom_id res chain seq x y z
N MET A 1 0.92 15.73 -29.58
CA MET A 1 0.70 16.13 -28.18
C MET A 1 1.97 15.91 -27.37
N LYS A 2 2.28 16.80 -26.40
CA LYS A 2 3.40 16.62 -25.48
C LYS A 2 2.85 16.12 -24.13
N ILE A 3 3.00 14.82 -23.88
CA ILE A 3 2.82 14.23 -22.55
C ILE A 3 4.15 14.38 -21.79
N TYR A 4 4.08 14.63 -20.49
CA TYR A 4 5.25 14.90 -19.64
C TYR A 4 5.67 13.71 -18.76
N ASP A 5 4.98 12.57 -18.87
CA ASP A 5 5.45 11.32 -18.28
C ASP A 5 6.81 10.95 -18.86
N LYS A 6 7.78 10.61 -18.00
CA LYS A 6 9.09 10.11 -18.44
C LYS A 6 9.06 8.62 -18.71
N LEU A 7 8.27 7.89 -17.92
CA LEU A 7 8.09 6.45 -18.01
C LEU A 7 6.59 6.14 -18.13
N THR A 8 6.29 4.97 -18.69
CA THR A 8 4.93 4.46 -18.87
C THR A 8 4.83 3.05 -18.33
N ARG A 9 3.67 2.70 -17.78
CA ARG A 9 3.38 1.32 -17.40
C ARG A 9 3.27 0.44 -18.64
N PHE A 10 3.63 -0.82 -18.47
CA PHE A 10 3.13 -1.85 -19.39
C PHE A 10 1.63 -2.04 -19.17
N PRO A 11 0.86 -2.35 -20.25
CA PRO A 11 -0.56 -2.60 -20.10
C PRO A 11 -0.87 -3.68 -19.07
N LEU A 12 -2.02 -3.57 -18.39
CA LEU A 12 -2.49 -4.59 -17.48
C LEU A 12 -2.56 -5.96 -18.18
N GLY A 13 -2.03 -7.00 -17.55
CA GLY A 13 -1.92 -8.33 -18.15
C GLY A 13 -0.64 -8.56 -18.96
N ALA A 14 0.24 -7.56 -19.11
CA ALA A 14 1.58 -7.78 -19.66
C ALA A 14 2.60 -8.28 -18.63
N ILE A 15 2.40 -7.94 -17.35
CA ILE A 15 3.24 -8.39 -16.24
C ILE A 15 2.45 -9.39 -15.40
N HIS A 16 3.03 -10.55 -15.15
CA HIS A 16 2.41 -11.61 -14.36
C HIS A 16 3.19 -11.92 -13.08
N SER A 17 2.45 -12.30 -12.03
CA SER A 17 3.03 -12.75 -10.77
C SER A 17 3.77 -14.08 -10.93
N GLU A 18 4.97 -14.21 -10.37
CA GLU A 18 5.74 -15.47 -10.32
C GLU A 18 6.16 -15.77 -8.88
N GLY A 19 6.74 -16.96 -8.65
CA GLY A 19 7.34 -17.33 -7.35
C GLY A 19 6.40 -17.12 -6.16
N PHE A 20 6.92 -16.56 -5.07
CA PHE A 20 6.13 -16.33 -3.86
C PHE A 20 5.07 -15.24 -4.02
N LEU A 21 5.21 -14.30 -4.98
CA LEU A 21 4.17 -13.31 -5.27
C LEU A 21 2.97 -13.98 -5.95
N LYS A 22 3.20 -14.98 -6.80
CA LYS A 22 2.13 -15.80 -7.36
C LYS A 22 1.41 -16.60 -6.27
N GLU A 23 2.15 -17.26 -5.38
CA GLU A 23 1.55 -17.98 -4.25
C GLU A 23 0.70 -17.04 -3.37
N GLN A 24 1.17 -15.81 -3.11
CA GLN A 24 0.39 -14.80 -2.40
C GLN A 24 -0.92 -14.47 -3.12
N MET A 25 -0.88 -14.29 -4.44
CA MET A 25 -2.09 -14.04 -5.22
C MET A 25 -3.01 -15.26 -5.32
N GLU A 26 -2.49 -16.48 -5.34
CA GLU A 26 -3.32 -17.70 -5.28
C GLU A 26 -4.04 -17.81 -3.93
N ARG A 27 -3.35 -17.52 -2.82
CA ARG A 27 -3.97 -17.42 -1.48
C ARG A 27 -5.01 -16.30 -1.43
N GLY A 28 -4.73 -15.15 -2.05
CA GLY A 28 -5.69 -14.04 -2.14
C GLY A 28 -6.93 -14.36 -2.96
N LYS A 29 -6.78 -15.15 -4.04
CA LYS A 29 -7.91 -15.71 -4.81
C LYS A 29 -8.78 -16.59 -3.92
N ASP A 30 -8.20 -17.43 -3.07
CA ASP A 30 -8.95 -18.26 -2.11
C ASP A 30 -9.32 -17.49 -0.81
N GLY A 31 -9.00 -16.20 -0.76
CA GLY A 31 -9.14 -15.28 0.36
C GLY A 31 -10.02 -14.08 0.04
N ILE A 32 -9.77 -12.94 0.70
CA ILE A 32 -10.64 -11.74 0.63
C ILE A 32 -10.80 -11.28 -0.82
N CYS A 33 -9.73 -11.29 -1.62
CA CYS A 33 -9.79 -10.81 -3.00
C CYS A 33 -10.81 -11.59 -3.82
N GLY A 34 -10.76 -12.93 -3.80
CA GLY A 34 -11.69 -13.74 -4.59
C GLY A 34 -13.12 -13.73 -4.07
N HIS A 35 -13.35 -13.52 -2.77
CA HIS A 35 -14.65 -13.82 -2.15
C HIS A 35 -15.38 -12.62 -1.54
N LEU A 36 -14.78 -11.44 -1.42
CA LEU A 36 -15.45 -10.32 -0.74
C LEU A 36 -16.77 -9.89 -1.40
N HIS A 37 -16.92 -10.03 -2.72
CA HIS A 37 -18.18 -9.79 -3.43
C HIS A 37 -19.30 -10.81 -3.12
N GLU A 38 -18.95 -11.98 -2.60
CA GLU A 38 -19.87 -13.02 -2.12
C GLU A 38 -20.22 -12.83 -0.64
N LEU A 39 -19.25 -12.33 0.14
CA LEU A 39 -19.41 -12.04 1.56
C LEU A 39 -20.26 -10.79 1.80
N GLU A 40 -20.05 -9.75 1.00
CA GLU A 40 -20.63 -8.42 1.16
C GLU A 40 -21.35 -7.92 -0.12
N PRO A 41 -22.27 -8.71 -0.72
CA PRO A 41 -22.84 -8.40 -2.04
C PRO A 41 -23.58 -7.05 -2.07
N GLY A 42 -24.19 -6.63 -0.97
CA GLY A 42 -24.86 -5.34 -0.84
C GLY A 42 -23.90 -4.13 -0.89
N MET A 43 -22.65 -4.31 -0.47
CA MET A 43 -21.63 -3.26 -0.53
C MET A 43 -20.77 -3.34 -1.79
N ILE A 44 -20.68 -4.52 -2.42
CA ILE A 44 -19.74 -4.78 -3.50
C ILE A 44 -20.41 -4.89 -4.88
N ASN A 45 -21.54 -5.59 -5.01
CA ASN A 45 -22.21 -5.80 -6.31
C ASN A 45 -23.26 -4.73 -6.57
N ASP A 46 -24.11 -4.52 -5.57
CA ASP A 46 -25.32 -3.74 -5.68
C ASP A 46 -25.14 -2.26 -6.05
N PRO A 47 -24.09 -1.53 -5.60
CA PRO A 47 -24.01 -0.08 -5.84
C PRO A 47 -24.02 0.33 -7.32
N TYR A 48 -23.31 -0.40 -8.20
CA TYR A 48 -23.28 -0.10 -9.64
C TYR A 48 -24.26 -0.92 -10.47
N ILE A 49 -24.74 -2.06 -9.94
CA ILE A 49 -25.65 -2.96 -10.67
C ILE A 49 -27.11 -2.60 -10.38
N ASN A 50 -27.45 -2.45 -9.10
CA ASN A 50 -28.80 -2.24 -8.60
C ASN A 50 -29.03 -0.80 -8.09
N LYS A 51 -27.97 0.01 -8.01
CA LYS A 51 -28.01 1.37 -7.43
C LYS A 51 -28.65 1.37 -6.03
N SER A 52 -28.34 0.34 -5.26
CA SER A 52 -28.77 0.19 -3.87
C SER A 52 -27.57 0.19 -2.94
N HIS A 53 -27.81 0.56 -1.69
CA HIS A 53 -26.79 0.71 -0.66
C HIS A 53 -27.24 0.09 0.67
N VAL A 54 -26.29 -0.27 1.52
CA VAL A 54 -26.55 -0.88 2.82
C VAL A 54 -26.74 0.20 3.88
N LYS A 55 -27.86 0.17 4.61
CA LYS A 55 -28.21 1.14 5.67
C LYS A 55 -27.41 1.01 6.98
N ALA A 56 -26.43 0.09 7.04
CA ALA A 56 -25.65 -0.18 8.25
C ALA A 56 -24.83 1.04 8.71
N TRP A 57 -24.74 2.05 7.85
CA TRP A 57 -24.03 3.30 8.07
C TRP A 57 -24.99 4.41 8.45
N SER A 58 -24.89 4.96 9.66
CA SER A 58 -25.66 6.14 10.07
C SER A 58 -25.51 7.30 9.08
N ASP A 59 -26.63 7.95 8.76
CA ASP A 59 -26.89 9.30 8.21
C ASP A 59 -26.04 9.89 7.05
N GLY A 60 -24.98 9.23 6.58
CA GLY A 60 -24.11 9.69 5.49
C GLY A 60 -24.67 9.41 4.08
N ASN A 61 -24.07 10.01 3.04
CA ASN A 61 -24.47 9.82 1.64
C ASN A 61 -24.14 8.40 1.15
N GLN A 62 -25.09 7.48 1.38
CA GLN A 62 -24.94 6.03 1.20
C GLN A 62 -24.63 5.60 -0.24
N SER A 63 -25.14 6.34 -1.22
CA SER A 63 -24.91 6.05 -2.65
C SER A 63 -23.45 6.26 -3.03
N GLY A 64 -22.80 7.29 -2.50
CA GLY A 64 -21.37 7.51 -2.74
C GLY A 64 -20.51 6.53 -1.95
N TRP A 65 -20.91 6.13 -0.73
CA TRP A 65 -20.16 5.16 0.08
C TRP A 65 -20.17 3.79 -0.58
N GLY A 66 -21.33 3.35 -1.04
CA GLY A 66 -21.44 2.15 -1.88
C GLY A 66 -20.58 2.27 -3.15
N GLY A 67 -20.51 3.45 -3.76
CA GLY A 67 -19.69 3.72 -4.94
C GLY A 67 -18.18 3.59 -4.69
N GLU A 68 -17.69 4.08 -3.56
CA GLU A 68 -16.29 3.93 -3.14
C GLU A 68 -15.94 2.46 -2.92
N ILE A 69 -16.71 1.78 -2.05
CA ILE A 69 -16.43 0.42 -1.62
C ILE A 69 -16.48 -0.54 -2.81
N SER A 70 -17.56 -0.51 -3.58
CA SER A 70 -17.72 -1.33 -4.78
C SER A 70 -16.67 -0.99 -5.85
N GLY A 71 -16.49 0.30 -6.16
CA GLY A 71 -15.60 0.72 -7.23
C GLY A 71 -14.14 0.37 -6.97
N ASN A 72 -13.66 0.56 -5.73
CA ASN A 72 -12.30 0.20 -5.35
C ASN A 72 -12.10 -1.32 -5.33
N TYR A 73 -13.08 -2.09 -4.84
CA TYR A 73 -13.02 -3.55 -4.91
C TYR A 73 -12.85 -4.04 -6.34
N TRP A 74 -13.74 -3.61 -7.25
CA TRP A 74 -13.72 -4.07 -8.64
C TRP A 74 -12.49 -3.59 -9.39
N THR A 75 -11.98 -2.38 -9.09
CA THR A 75 -10.68 -1.93 -9.60
C THR A 75 -9.56 -2.86 -9.18
N GLY A 76 -9.47 -3.18 -7.88
CA GLY A 76 -8.48 -4.12 -7.36
C GLY A 76 -8.65 -5.51 -7.96
N TYR A 77 -9.88 -6.01 -8.04
CA TYR A 77 -10.21 -7.35 -8.55
C TYR A 77 -9.82 -7.51 -10.02
N ILE A 78 -10.11 -6.51 -10.86
CA ILE A 78 -9.69 -6.48 -12.27
C ILE A 78 -8.16 -6.54 -12.36
N GLN A 79 -7.47 -5.67 -11.63
CA GLN A 79 -6.01 -5.67 -11.62
C GLN A 79 -5.44 -7.03 -11.16
N PHE A 80 -6.05 -7.61 -10.14
CA PHE A 80 -5.69 -8.92 -9.61
C PHE A 80 -5.88 -10.04 -10.63
N ALA A 81 -7.07 -10.12 -11.25
CA ALA A 81 -7.43 -11.17 -12.20
C ALA A 81 -6.47 -11.24 -13.39
N PHE A 82 -6.13 -10.09 -13.97
CA PHE A 82 -5.21 -10.02 -15.12
C PHE A 82 -3.73 -10.17 -14.72
N THR A 83 -3.34 -9.75 -13.52
CA THR A 83 -1.96 -9.94 -13.02
C THR A 83 -1.70 -11.42 -12.69
N LEU A 84 -2.67 -12.12 -12.09
CA LEU A 84 -2.61 -13.57 -11.86
C LEU A 84 -2.85 -14.39 -13.14
N ASN A 85 -3.44 -13.76 -14.16
CA ASN A 85 -3.89 -14.40 -15.41
C ASN A 85 -4.86 -15.57 -15.14
N ASP A 86 -5.82 -15.37 -14.24
CA ASP A 86 -6.80 -16.40 -13.86
C ASP A 86 -8.08 -16.29 -14.71
N PRO A 87 -8.43 -17.30 -15.53
CA PRO A 87 -9.57 -17.21 -16.45
C PRO A 87 -10.93 -17.04 -15.75
N GLU A 88 -11.13 -17.65 -14.58
CA GLU A 88 -12.43 -17.55 -13.89
C GLU A 88 -12.60 -16.18 -13.23
N MET A 89 -11.54 -15.63 -12.64
CA MET A 89 -11.57 -14.25 -12.14
C MET A 89 -11.76 -13.24 -13.29
N ILE A 90 -11.09 -13.43 -14.43
CA ILE A 90 -11.27 -12.56 -15.60
C ILE A 90 -12.72 -12.60 -16.10
N LYS A 91 -13.36 -13.78 -16.07
CA LYS A 91 -14.78 -13.93 -16.42
C LYS A 91 -15.69 -13.20 -15.43
N THR A 92 -15.42 -13.28 -14.13
CA THR A 92 -16.17 -12.52 -13.09
C THR A 92 -15.99 -11.02 -13.26
N ALA A 93 -14.77 -10.55 -13.51
CA ALA A 93 -14.48 -9.16 -13.81
C ALA A 93 -15.26 -8.68 -15.06
N THR A 94 -15.25 -9.48 -16.14
CA THR A 94 -15.99 -9.18 -17.38
C THR A 94 -17.49 -9.09 -17.12
N TRP A 95 -18.06 -10.01 -16.32
CA TRP A 95 -19.47 -9.95 -15.94
C TRP A 95 -19.83 -8.64 -15.24
N TRP A 96 -18.99 -8.18 -14.29
CA TRP A 96 -19.26 -6.94 -13.58
C TRP A 96 -19.20 -5.74 -14.53
N VAL A 97 -18.17 -5.65 -15.37
CA VAL A 97 -18.00 -4.60 -16.39
C VAL A 97 -19.22 -4.55 -17.32
N ASP A 98 -19.62 -5.68 -17.90
CA ASP A 98 -20.75 -5.76 -18.82
C ASP A 98 -22.08 -5.43 -18.14
N THR A 99 -22.23 -5.76 -16.86
CA THR A 99 -23.45 -5.47 -16.11
C THR A 99 -23.53 -4.00 -15.73
N MET A 100 -22.42 -3.41 -15.28
CA MET A 100 -22.32 -1.99 -14.97
C MET A 100 -22.58 -1.13 -16.22
N MET A 101 -21.95 -1.44 -17.35
CA MET A 101 -22.12 -0.66 -18.59
C MET A 101 -23.57 -0.59 -19.07
N LYS A 102 -24.38 -1.63 -18.85
CA LYS A 102 -25.82 -1.62 -19.15
C LYS A 102 -26.61 -0.59 -18.34
N LYS A 103 -26.03 -0.02 -17.28
CA LYS A 103 -26.62 1.00 -16.42
C LYS A 103 -26.24 2.41 -16.84
N GLN A 104 -25.44 2.58 -17.89
CA GLN A 104 -25.10 3.90 -18.42
C GLN A 104 -26.35 4.60 -18.94
N ARG A 105 -26.58 5.84 -18.48
CA ARG A 105 -27.69 6.66 -18.94
C ARG A 105 -27.47 7.16 -20.36
N SER A 106 -28.55 7.62 -21.00
CA SER A 106 -28.50 8.21 -22.34
C SER A 106 -27.62 9.47 -22.38
N ASP A 107 -27.57 10.25 -21.30
CA ASP A 107 -26.73 11.43 -21.13
C ASP A 107 -25.26 11.11 -20.80
N GLY A 108 -24.89 9.84 -20.70
CA GLY A 108 -23.50 9.39 -20.49
C GLY A 108 -23.14 9.11 -19.03
N TYR A 109 -23.95 9.54 -18.05
CA TYR A 109 -23.64 9.28 -16.64
C TYR A 109 -23.61 7.77 -16.31
N LEU A 110 -22.57 7.36 -15.60
CA LEU A 110 -22.32 5.98 -15.19
C LEU A 110 -21.75 5.93 -13.76
N GLY A 111 -22.57 6.31 -12.79
CA GLY A 111 -22.28 6.16 -11.36
C GLY A 111 -23.47 5.59 -10.58
N THR A 112 -23.40 5.62 -9.25
CA THR A 112 -24.33 4.92 -8.35
C THR A 112 -25.65 5.65 -8.11
N TYR A 113 -25.70 6.96 -8.31
CA TYR A 113 -26.90 7.78 -8.10
C TYR A 113 -27.99 7.61 -9.18
N TYR A 114 -29.24 7.86 -8.79
CA TYR A 114 -30.36 8.04 -9.70
C TYR A 114 -30.49 9.51 -10.13
N GLU A 115 -31.10 9.76 -11.29
CA GLU A 115 -31.32 11.14 -11.79
C GLU A 115 -32.22 11.96 -10.87
N GLU A 116 -33.16 11.31 -10.21
CA GLU A 116 -34.15 11.92 -9.32
C GLU A 116 -33.56 12.30 -7.94
N ASP A 117 -32.30 11.95 -7.66
CA ASP A 117 -31.66 12.18 -6.37
C ASP A 117 -31.13 13.63 -6.26
N ALA A 118 -31.58 14.35 -5.24
CA ALA A 118 -31.12 15.72 -4.97
C ALA A 118 -29.63 15.78 -4.59
N ALA A 119 -29.08 14.68 -4.04
CA ALA A 119 -27.69 14.57 -3.63
C ALA A 119 -26.73 14.27 -4.81
N PHE A 120 -27.25 14.12 -6.03
CA PHE A 120 -26.45 13.73 -7.19
C PHE A 120 -25.35 14.74 -7.57
N TYR A 121 -25.54 16.01 -7.20
CA TYR A 121 -24.53 17.07 -7.38
C TYR A 121 -23.68 17.31 -6.12
N GLU A 122 -23.78 16.44 -5.11
CA GLU A 122 -22.94 16.53 -3.91
C GLU A 122 -21.54 15.93 -4.15
N ASP A 123 -20.68 16.17 -3.17
CA ASP A 123 -19.27 15.79 -3.09
C ASP A 123 -18.97 14.38 -3.60
N TYR A 124 -19.72 13.44 -3.05
CA TYR A 124 -19.32 12.06 -3.01
C TYR A 124 -19.68 11.28 -4.28
N ASN A 125 -20.45 11.88 -5.18
CA ASN A 125 -20.76 11.31 -6.49
C ASN A 125 -19.52 11.21 -7.38
N ALA A 126 -18.77 12.31 -7.52
CA ALA A 126 -17.53 12.30 -8.30
C ALA A 126 -16.50 11.35 -7.71
N TRP A 127 -16.41 11.28 -6.38
CA TRP A 127 -15.56 10.33 -5.67
C TRP A 127 -15.89 8.87 -6.00
N GLY A 128 -17.13 8.46 -5.73
CA GLY A 128 -17.58 7.09 -6.00
C GLY A 128 -17.40 6.75 -7.48
N THR A 129 -17.86 7.61 -8.39
CA THR A 129 -17.73 7.38 -9.83
C THR A 129 -16.27 7.20 -10.25
N ALA A 130 -15.35 7.99 -9.72
CA ALA A 130 -13.92 7.83 -10.00
C ALA A 130 -13.41 6.43 -9.63
N CYS A 131 -13.84 5.87 -8.49
CA CYS A 131 -13.45 4.53 -8.06
C CYS A 131 -13.79 3.47 -9.11
N ALA A 132 -14.99 3.49 -9.70
CA ALA A 132 -15.35 2.50 -10.71
C ALA A 132 -14.81 2.81 -12.12
N MET A 133 -14.70 4.09 -12.49
CA MET A 133 -14.11 4.46 -13.79
C MET A 133 -12.66 4.00 -13.90
N ARG A 134 -11.89 4.04 -12.80
CA ARG A 134 -10.54 3.46 -12.74
C ARG A 134 -10.53 1.96 -13.06
N GLY A 135 -11.50 1.21 -12.56
CA GLY A 135 -11.67 -0.20 -12.86
C GLY A 135 -12.00 -0.46 -14.34
N LEU A 136 -12.92 0.31 -14.91
CA LEU A 136 -13.24 0.22 -16.34
C LEU A 136 -12.03 0.56 -17.23
N LEU A 137 -11.25 1.58 -16.86
CA LEU A 137 -10.02 1.94 -17.58
C LEU A 137 -8.94 0.86 -17.46
N ALA A 138 -8.80 0.23 -16.29
CA ALA A 138 -7.91 -0.92 -16.12
C ALA A 138 -8.35 -2.12 -16.99
N PHE A 139 -9.66 -2.36 -17.08
CA PHE A 139 -10.20 -3.42 -17.95
C PHE A 139 -10.00 -3.09 -19.43
N TYR A 140 -10.17 -1.83 -19.83
CA TYR A 140 -9.84 -1.36 -21.17
C TYR A 140 -8.36 -1.56 -21.48
N GLU A 141 -7.47 -1.20 -20.56
CA GLU A 141 -6.02 -1.37 -20.69
C GLU A 141 -5.64 -2.84 -20.94
N ALA A 142 -6.32 -3.78 -20.28
CA ALA A 142 -6.07 -5.22 -20.43
C ALA A 142 -6.68 -5.85 -21.69
N THR A 143 -7.82 -5.35 -22.17
CA THR A 143 -8.62 -6.04 -23.20
C THR A 143 -8.69 -5.29 -24.53
N GLY A 144 -8.36 -4.00 -24.56
CA GLY A 144 -8.54 -3.13 -25.72
C GLY A 144 -10.01 -2.85 -26.10
N ARG A 145 -10.97 -3.22 -25.25
CA ARG A 145 -12.42 -3.07 -25.51
C ARG A 145 -12.85 -1.61 -25.61
N GLN A 146 -12.99 -1.13 -26.85
CA GLN A 146 -13.33 0.26 -27.15
C GLN A 146 -14.69 0.70 -26.59
N ASP A 147 -15.65 -0.22 -26.47
CA ASP A 147 -16.96 0.07 -25.89
C ASP A 147 -16.87 0.43 -24.40
N VAL A 148 -15.93 -0.19 -23.66
CA VAL A 148 -15.65 0.13 -22.25
C VAL A 148 -15.04 1.53 -22.15
N PHE A 149 -14.05 1.83 -23.01
CA PHE A 149 -13.43 3.16 -23.06
C PHE A 149 -14.44 4.26 -23.39
N GLU A 150 -15.28 4.04 -24.40
CA GLU A 150 -16.33 4.98 -24.79
C GLU A 150 -17.32 5.23 -23.65
N ALA A 151 -17.68 4.20 -22.88
CA ALA A 151 -18.53 4.37 -21.72
C ALA A 151 -17.89 5.29 -20.66
N VAL A 152 -16.59 5.12 -20.36
CA VAL A 152 -15.87 6.01 -19.45
C VAL A 152 -15.81 7.42 -20.01
N TYR A 153 -15.46 7.58 -21.30
CA TYR A 153 -15.35 8.88 -21.95
C TYR A 153 -16.67 9.67 -21.90
N ARG A 154 -17.80 9.02 -22.22
CA ARG A 154 -19.14 9.64 -22.10
C ARG A 154 -19.47 10.07 -20.67
N CYS A 155 -19.04 9.29 -19.67
CA CYS A 155 -19.21 9.65 -18.27
C CYS A 155 -18.35 10.87 -17.89
N MET A 156 -17.12 10.97 -18.39
CA MET A 156 -16.25 12.12 -18.18
C MET A 156 -16.83 13.39 -18.83
N LEU A 157 -17.38 13.29 -20.04
CA LEU A 157 -18.07 14.41 -20.69
C LEU A 157 -19.30 14.88 -19.90
N TRP A 158 -20.06 13.95 -19.31
CA TRP A 158 -21.18 14.29 -18.44
C TRP A 158 -20.75 15.16 -17.25
N PHE A 159 -19.60 14.87 -16.62
CA PHE A 159 -19.05 15.73 -15.55
C PHE A 159 -18.58 17.08 -16.08
N CYS A 160 -17.97 17.14 -17.27
CA CYS A 160 -17.57 18.41 -17.89
C CYS A 160 -18.79 19.33 -18.15
N GLU A 161 -19.89 18.76 -18.67
CA GLU A 161 -21.13 19.49 -18.92
C GLU A 161 -21.79 19.94 -17.62
N THR A 162 -21.86 19.06 -16.62
CA THR A 162 -22.44 19.34 -15.31
C THR A 162 -21.66 20.39 -14.52
N TRP A 163 -20.34 20.42 -14.67
CA TRP A 163 -19.47 21.42 -14.06
C TRP A 163 -19.66 22.84 -14.61
N SER A 164 -20.24 22.98 -15.80
CA SER A 164 -20.44 24.29 -16.42
C SER A 164 -21.58 25.11 -15.78
N GLY A 165 -21.43 26.44 -15.73
CA GLY A 165 -22.42 27.35 -15.16
C GLY A 165 -22.55 27.27 -13.63
N ASP A 166 -23.79 27.30 -13.12
CA ASP A 166 -24.11 27.27 -11.68
C ASP A 166 -24.33 25.84 -11.14
N LYS A 167 -24.14 24.80 -11.96
CA LYS A 167 -24.36 23.38 -11.60
C LYS A 167 -23.12 22.69 -11.03
N LYS A 168 -22.11 23.46 -10.63
CA LYS A 168 -20.89 22.95 -10.01
C LYS A 168 -21.24 22.16 -8.77
N THR A 169 -20.69 20.94 -8.68
CA THR A 169 -20.76 20.16 -7.45
C THR A 169 -19.85 20.85 -6.43
N SER A 170 -20.44 21.29 -5.31
CA SER A 170 -19.76 22.20 -4.37
C SER A 170 -18.53 21.59 -3.70
N TYR A 171 -18.31 20.29 -3.85
CA TYR A 171 -17.13 19.61 -3.34
C TYR A 171 -16.85 18.29 -4.08
N ALA A 172 -16.87 18.23 -5.42
CA ALA A 172 -16.62 16.97 -6.16
C ALA A 172 -15.40 16.21 -5.59
N GLY A 173 -15.44 14.89 -5.41
CA GLY A 173 -14.24 14.11 -5.04
C GLY A 173 -13.07 14.31 -6.03
N PRO A 174 -11.91 14.87 -5.61
CA PRO A 174 -10.79 15.20 -6.51
C PRO A 174 -10.24 14.02 -7.30
N TYR A 175 -10.57 12.82 -6.85
CA TYR A 175 -10.19 11.57 -7.47
C TYR A 175 -10.70 11.40 -8.90
N ILE A 176 -11.79 12.09 -9.28
CA ILE A 176 -12.31 12.09 -10.66
C ILE A 176 -11.31 12.61 -11.70
N VAL A 177 -10.34 13.42 -11.28
CA VAL A 177 -9.28 13.94 -12.18
C VAL A 177 -8.40 12.81 -12.72
N GLU A 178 -8.22 11.71 -11.98
CA GLU A 178 -7.39 10.58 -12.43
C GLU A 178 -7.95 9.90 -13.71
N PRO A 179 -9.21 9.43 -13.76
CA PRO A 179 -9.78 8.92 -15.00
C PRO A 179 -9.92 9.99 -16.08
N MET A 180 -10.18 11.26 -15.73
CA MET A 180 -10.23 12.36 -16.70
C MET A 180 -8.91 12.51 -17.47
N ILE A 181 -7.78 12.60 -16.77
CA ILE A 181 -6.47 12.75 -17.42
C ILE A 181 -6.09 11.51 -18.23
N TYR A 182 -6.47 10.31 -17.79
CA TYR A 182 -6.30 9.10 -18.60
C TYR A 182 -7.06 9.22 -19.94
N VAL A 183 -8.33 9.62 -19.91
CA VAL A 183 -9.15 9.80 -21.12
C VAL A 183 -8.59 10.91 -22.00
N TYR A 184 -8.14 12.03 -21.41
CA TYR A 184 -7.51 13.13 -22.16
C TYR A 184 -6.26 12.67 -22.92
N LYS A 185 -5.40 11.85 -22.30
CA LYS A 185 -4.18 11.32 -22.96
C LYS A 185 -4.47 10.46 -24.18
N ILE A 186 -5.70 9.98 -24.36
CA ILE A 186 -6.13 9.18 -25.51
C ILE A 186 -6.93 10.03 -26.51
N THR A 187 -7.85 10.87 -26.03
CA THR A 187 -8.80 11.61 -26.87
C THR A 187 -8.30 12.97 -27.33
N GLU A 188 -7.39 13.58 -26.58
CA GLU A 188 -6.99 14.99 -26.72
C GLU A 188 -8.17 15.98 -26.61
N ASP A 189 -9.27 15.59 -25.96
CA ASP A 189 -10.44 16.45 -25.80
C ASP A 189 -10.18 17.57 -24.80
N ALA A 190 -10.06 18.80 -25.31
CA ALA A 190 -9.80 20.00 -24.52
C ALA A 190 -10.82 20.21 -23.38
N ARG A 191 -12.09 19.79 -23.56
CA ARG A 191 -13.14 19.94 -22.53
C ARG A 191 -12.75 19.24 -21.23
N ILE A 192 -12.07 18.10 -21.33
CA ILE A 192 -11.63 17.30 -20.18
C ILE A 192 -10.48 17.99 -19.45
N LEU A 193 -9.49 18.49 -20.20
CA LEU A 193 -8.35 19.19 -19.60
C LEU A 193 -8.81 20.51 -18.95
N ASP A 194 -9.67 21.26 -19.64
CA ASP A 194 -10.26 22.50 -19.13
C ASP A 194 -11.03 22.27 -17.82
N PHE A 195 -11.80 21.17 -17.75
CA PHE A 195 -12.45 20.74 -16.51
C PHE A 195 -11.42 20.50 -15.40
N CYS A 196 -10.35 19.73 -15.67
CA CYS A 196 -9.34 19.41 -14.66
C CYS A 196 -8.64 20.66 -14.13
N GLU A 197 -8.28 21.61 -14.99
CA GLU A 197 -7.60 22.84 -14.60
C GLU A 197 -8.53 23.78 -13.80
N ASP A 198 -9.76 24.02 -14.27
CA ASP A 198 -10.74 24.85 -13.53
C ASP A 198 -11.09 24.21 -12.18
N TYR A 199 -11.14 22.88 -12.13
CA TYR A 199 -11.42 22.15 -10.90
C TYR A 199 -10.27 22.23 -9.89
N LEU A 200 -9.00 22.16 -10.31
CA LEU A 200 -7.87 22.43 -9.40
C LEU A 200 -7.86 23.88 -8.88
N ASP A 201 -8.23 24.84 -9.71
CA ASP A 201 -8.37 26.25 -9.30
C ASP A 201 -9.60 26.48 -8.39
N TYR A 202 -10.67 25.71 -8.57
CA TYR A 202 -11.78 25.65 -7.63
C TYR A 202 -11.33 25.12 -6.27
N LEU A 203 -10.59 23.99 -6.22
CA LEU A 203 -10.07 23.45 -4.97
C LEU A 203 -9.19 24.46 -4.22
N CYS A 204 -8.39 25.27 -4.92
CA CYS A 204 -7.61 26.35 -4.29
C CYS A 204 -8.48 27.42 -3.61
N ARG A 205 -9.69 27.68 -4.12
CA ARG A 205 -10.62 28.69 -3.55
C ARG A 205 -11.49 28.11 -2.44
N HIS A 206 -11.59 26.78 -2.35
CA HIS A 206 -12.45 26.04 -1.45
C HIS A 206 -11.66 25.00 -0.64
N ASP A 207 -10.42 25.33 -0.28
CA ASP A 207 -9.47 24.38 0.30
C ASP A 207 -9.68 24.15 1.80
N LEU A 208 -10.66 23.31 2.15
CA LEU A 208 -11.04 23.04 3.54
C LEU A 208 -10.00 22.19 4.30
N PHE A 209 -9.32 21.26 3.62
CA PHE A 209 -8.37 20.33 4.25
C PHE A 209 -6.90 20.62 3.91
N ALA A 210 -6.60 21.78 3.30
CA ALA A 210 -5.25 22.16 2.87
C ALA A 210 -4.61 21.17 1.87
N THR A 211 -5.43 20.61 0.97
CA THR A 211 -5.03 19.63 -0.06
C THR A 211 -5.09 20.19 -1.49
N SER A 212 -5.33 21.49 -1.67
CA SER A 212 -5.11 22.12 -2.98
C SER A 212 -3.63 22.19 -3.34
N TYR A 213 -3.31 22.33 -4.64
CA TYR A 213 -1.91 22.42 -5.07
C TYR A 213 -1.17 23.61 -4.45
N LYS A 214 -1.85 24.74 -4.20
CA LYS A 214 -1.25 25.91 -3.53
C LYS A 214 -0.94 25.63 -2.06
N SER A 215 -1.85 25.01 -1.32
CA SER A 215 -1.60 24.63 0.08
C SER A 215 -0.53 23.54 0.20
N MET A 216 -0.43 22.64 -0.77
CA MET A 216 0.66 21.67 -0.83
C MET A 216 2.01 22.32 -1.15
N LEU A 217 2.04 23.40 -1.95
CA LEU A 217 3.25 24.15 -2.29
C LEU A 217 3.76 25.06 -1.17
N GLU A 218 2.85 25.74 -0.45
CA GLU A 218 3.21 26.86 0.43
C GLU A 218 2.82 26.60 1.89
N GLY A 219 1.81 25.78 2.13
CA GLY A 219 1.25 25.54 3.46
C GLY A 219 2.15 24.71 4.38
N ASP A 220 1.87 24.86 5.67
CA ASP A 220 2.48 24.07 6.72
C ASP A 220 1.93 22.62 6.71
N PHE A 221 2.67 21.73 7.37
CA PHE A 221 2.22 20.36 7.62
C PHE A 221 1.57 20.31 9.01
N HIS A 222 0.29 19.96 9.04
CA HIS A 222 -0.49 19.89 10.27
C HIS A 222 -0.96 18.45 10.50
N TYR A 223 -0.66 17.90 11.69
CA TYR A 223 -1.28 16.66 12.14
C TYR A 223 -2.80 16.87 12.34
N ASN A 224 -3.56 15.78 12.28
CA ASN A 224 -5.01 15.77 12.41
C ASN A 224 -5.76 16.67 11.40
N SER A 225 -5.10 17.08 10.31
CA SER A 225 -5.70 17.97 9.28
C SER A 225 -6.44 17.21 8.19
N ASN A 226 -6.05 15.95 7.97
CA ASN A 226 -6.50 15.15 6.84
C ASN A 226 -6.69 13.70 7.27
N HIS A 227 -7.74 13.08 6.74
CA HIS A 227 -7.85 11.64 6.67
C HIS A 227 -6.68 11.10 5.85
N THR A 228 -5.88 10.19 6.41
CA THR A 228 -4.59 9.81 5.83
C THR A 228 -4.76 9.11 4.48
N ALA A 229 -5.72 8.19 4.40
CA ALA A 229 -6.03 7.49 3.16
C ALA A 229 -6.59 8.47 2.11
N GLY A 230 -7.41 9.44 2.54
CA GLY A 230 -7.91 10.51 1.68
C GLY A 230 -6.78 11.35 1.07
N LEU A 231 -5.79 11.75 1.88
CA LEU A 231 -4.59 12.43 1.38
C LEU A 231 -3.82 11.54 0.39
N GLY A 232 -3.69 10.24 0.66
CA GLY A 232 -3.03 9.29 -0.24
C GLY A 232 -3.63 9.27 -1.66
N CYS A 233 -4.95 9.45 -1.80
CA CYS A 233 -5.63 9.61 -3.08
C CYS A 233 -5.38 10.98 -3.71
N GLN A 234 -5.51 12.04 -2.93
CA GLN A 234 -5.53 13.42 -3.43
C GLN A 234 -4.14 13.97 -3.75
N VAL A 235 -3.11 13.55 -3.00
CA VAL A 235 -1.77 14.14 -3.09
C VAL A 235 -1.14 13.99 -4.48
N ARG A 236 -1.49 12.93 -5.23
CA ARG A 236 -0.99 12.69 -6.59
C ARG A 236 -1.72 13.46 -7.69
N ILE A 237 -2.90 14.01 -7.40
CA ILE A 237 -3.77 14.59 -8.43
C ILE A 237 -3.11 15.75 -9.19
N PRO A 238 -2.44 16.72 -8.54
CA PRO A 238 -1.73 17.77 -9.28
C PRO A 238 -0.64 17.20 -10.20
N ALA A 239 0.21 16.28 -9.72
CA ALA A 239 1.22 15.65 -10.57
C ALA A 239 0.60 14.87 -11.76
N ILE A 240 -0.58 14.26 -11.59
CA ILE A 240 -1.30 13.67 -12.72
C ILE A 240 -1.68 14.75 -13.74
N VAL A 241 -2.21 15.91 -13.32
CA VAL A 241 -2.50 17.01 -14.25
C VAL A 241 -1.22 17.59 -14.89
N TYR A 242 -0.10 17.63 -14.16
CA TYR A 242 1.21 17.99 -14.72
C TYR A 242 1.57 17.12 -15.93
N SER A 243 1.28 15.81 -15.89
CA SER A 243 1.59 14.91 -17.01
C SER A 243 0.93 15.32 -18.33
N ALA A 244 -0.18 16.07 -18.27
CA ALA A 244 -0.89 16.61 -19.43
C ALA A 244 -0.52 18.07 -19.76
N THR A 245 -0.14 18.88 -18.78
CA THR A 245 0.00 20.35 -18.93
C THR A 245 1.45 20.83 -18.95
N GLY A 246 2.36 20.13 -18.24
CA GLY A 246 3.72 20.59 -17.98
C GLY A 246 3.84 21.73 -16.97
N LYS A 247 2.77 22.06 -16.23
CA LYS A 247 2.80 23.12 -15.20
C LYS A 247 3.55 22.63 -13.96
N GLU A 248 4.84 22.99 -13.88
CA GLU A 248 5.79 22.53 -12.85
C GLU A 248 5.30 22.70 -11.40
N ASP A 249 4.49 23.72 -11.12
CA ASP A 249 3.92 23.95 -9.79
C ASP A 249 3.07 22.77 -9.32
N TYR A 250 2.35 22.11 -10.23
CA TYR A 250 1.56 20.93 -9.89
C TYR A 250 2.45 19.74 -9.48
N LEU A 251 3.55 19.49 -10.18
CA LEU A 251 4.50 18.43 -9.81
C LEU A 251 5.17 18.76 -8.47
N LYS A 252 5.65 19.99 -8.30
CA LYS A 252 6.30 20.45 -7.06
C LYS A 252 5.37 20.36 -5.85
N ALA A 253 4.08 20.65 -6.02
CA ALA A 253 3.07 20.53 -4.97
C ALA A 253 3.03 19.10 -4.41
N THR A 254 2.85 18.13 -5.31
CA THR A 254 2.82 16.71 -4.96
C THR A 254 4.15 16.25 -4.36
N GLU A 255 5.30 16.57 -4.97
CA GLU A 255 6.60 16.15 -4.45
C GLU A 255 6.86 16.71 -3.03
N ARG A 256 6.50 17.97 -2.79
CA ARG A 256 6.66 18.61 -1.46
C ARG A 256 5.79 17.92 -0.41
N ARG A 257 4.50 17.75 -0.68
CA ARG A 257 3.58 17.15 0.31
C ARG A 257 3.90 15.68 0.58
N VAL A 258 4.26 14.90 -0.44
CA VAL A 258 4.76 13.53 -0.26
C VAL A 258 6.03 13.51 0.59
N GLY A 259 6.97 14.44 0.34
CA GLY A 259 8.17 14.61 1.17
C GLY A 259 7.85 14.88 2.64
N GLN A 260 6.89 15.77 2.92
CA GLN A 260 6.45 16.06 4.29
C GLN A 260 5.81 14.84 4.97
N VAL A 261 5.01 14.03 4.25
CA VAL A 261 4.45 12.79 4.81
C VAL A 261 5.58 11.81 5.16
N ILE A 262 6.56 11.63 4.28
CA ILE A 262 7.72 10.75 4.53
C ILE A 262 8.51 11.22 5.76
N GLU A 263 8.74 12.52 5.88
CA GLU A 263 9.53 13.08 6.98
C GLU A 263 8.81 13.04 8.33
N LYS A 264 7.51 13.36 8.35
CA LYS A 264 6.78 13.66 9.59
C LYS A 264 5.75 12.63 10.02
N SER A 265 5.29 11.79 9.10
CA SER A 265 4.07 10.99 9.26
C SER A 265 4.19 9.63 8.56
N MET A 266 5.39 9.04 8.53
CA MET A 266 5.64 7.72 7.96
C MET A 266 6.55 6.90 8.86
N HIS A 267 6.08 5.72 9.26
CA HIS A 267 6.88 4.74 9.97
C HIS A 267 8.05 4.23 9.09
N LEU A 268 9.13 3.78 9.72
CA LEU A 268 10.27 3.10 9.07
C LEU A 268 9.84 1.96 8.13
N THR A 269 8.71 1.32 8.42
CA THR A 269 8.09 0.25 7.60
C THR A 269 7.46 0.76 6.30
N GLY A 270 7.53 2.06 6.01
CA GLY A 270 6.90 2.70 4.87
C GLY A 270 5.41 3.00 5.06
N ALA A 271 4.85 2.71 6.23
CA ALA A 271 3.44 2.96 6.54
C ALA A 271 3.18 4.44 6.86
N PRO A 272 2.28 5.12 6.13
CA PRO A 272 1.77 6.42 6.55
C PRO A 272 0.99 6.30 7.87
N VAL A 273 1.34 7.14 8.84
CA VAL A 273 0.72 7.15 10.18
C VAL A 273 -0.72 7.65 10.12
N SER A 274 -1.62 6.97 10.83
CA SER A 274 -3.06 7.25 10.88
C SER A 274 -3.61 7.05 12.28
N ILE A 275 -3.45 8.05 13.15
CA ILE A 275 -4.01 8.03 14.50
C ILE A 275 -5.50 8.37 14.40
N SER A 276 -6.37 7.43 14.79
CA SER A 276 -7.81 7.54 14.54
C SER A 276 -8.13 7.87 13.07
N GLU A 277 -7.38 7.28 12.13
CA GLU A 277 -7.44 7.50 10.67
C GLU A 277 -6.84 8.84 10.15
N PHE A 278 -6.51 9.78 11.02
CA PHE A 278 -5.94 11.08 10.63
C PHE A 278 -4.40 11.10 10.71
N LEU A 279 -3.78 11.98 9.92
CA LEU A 279 -2.33 12.17 9.92
C LEU A 279 -1.79 12.38 11.34
N GLY A 280 -0.79 11.59 11.72
CA GLY A 280 -0.19 11.65 13.05
C GLY A 280 1.34 11.58 13.02
N PRO A 281 2.00 11.94 14.13
CA PRO A 281 3.45 11.79 14.24
C PRO A 281 3.86 10.33 14.35
N VAL A 282 5.09 10.03 13.94
CA VAL A 282 5.72 8.71 14.13
C VAL A 282 5.79 8.36 15.62
N SER A 283 5.31 7.17 15.99
CA SER A 283 5.45 6.59 17.34
C SER A 283 5.45 5.06 17.25
N ALA A 284 5.96 4.39 18.29
CA ALA A 284 5.97 2.94 18.39
C ALA A 284 4.58 2.31 18.35
N THR A 285 3.56 3.01 18.84
CA THR A 285 2.18 2.51 18.92
C THR A 285 1.20 3.30 18.08
N ALA A 286 1.67 4.29 17.31
CA ALA A 286 0.81 4.97 16.34
C ALA A 286 0.41 3.98 15.24
N GLU A 287 -0.86 4.02 14.86
CA GLU A 287 -1.43 3.09 13.91
C GLU A 287 -1.23 3.57 12.46
N SER A 288 -1.53 2.69 11.52
CA SER A 288 -1.60 2.96 10.09
C SER A 288 -2.78 2.19 9.53
N GLU A 289 -3.63 2.87 8.77
CA GLU A 289 -4.77 2.26 8.10
C GLU A 289 -4.33 1.44 6.89
N TYR A 290 -4.96 0.28 6.68
CA TYR A 290 -4.64 -0.61 5.56
C TYR A 290 -4.81 0.07 4.18
N CYS A 291 -5.84 0.90 4.00
CA CYS A 291 -6.08 1.64 2.76
C CYS A 291 -4.89 2.49 2.31
N ASN A 292 -4.09 3.00 3.27
CA ASN A 292 -2.91 3.78 2.97
C ASN A 292 -1.94 3.02 2.05
N PHE A 293 -1.82 1.70 2.24
CA PHE A 293 -0.91 0.89 1.43
C PHE A 293 -1.32 0.89 -0.03
N ALA A 294 -2.62 0.82 -0.35
CA ALA A 294 -3.09 0.89 -1.73
C ALA A 294 -2.91 2.29 -2.31
N PHE A 295 -3.33 3.33 -1.59
CA PHE A 295 -3.37 4.69 -2.12
C PHE A 295 -1.99 5.32 -2.26
N PHE A 296 -1.11 5.14 -1.27
CA PHE A 296 0.26 5.63 -1.38
C PHE A 296 1.09 4.81 -2.38
N ASN A 297 0.83 3.50 -2.55
CA ASN A 297 1.51 2.70 -3.57
C ASN A 297 1.15 3.22 -4.97
N ALA A 298 -0.13 3.48 -5.22
CA ALA A 298 -0.59 4.10 -6.46
C ALA A 298 0.02 5.50 -6.68
N THR A 299 0.18 6.29 -5.61
CA THR A 299 0.89 7.58 -5.66
C THR A 299 2.36 7.43 -6.03
N TYR A 300 3.10 6.52 -5.40
CA TYR A 300 4.50 6.29 -5.75
C TYR A 300 4.65 5.75 -7.16
N SER A 301 3.80 4.82 -7.57
CA SER A 301 3.82 4.27 -8.92
C SER A 301 3.47 5.32 -10.00
N ALA A 302 2.52 6.23 -9.72
CA ALA A 302 2.25 7.37 -10.60
C ALA A 302 3.46 8.31 -10.68
N LEU A 303 4.10 8.61 -9.55
CA LEU A 303 5.30 9.48 -9.53
C LEU A 303 6.51 8.82 -10.21
N SER A 304 6.64 7.49 -10.15
CA SER A 304 7.61 6.73 -10.94
C SER A 304 7.40 6.99 -12.44
N CYS A 305 6.16 6.92 -12.93
CA CYS A 305 5.82 7.20 -14.33
C CYS A 305 6.12 8.67 -14.69
N ILE A 306 5.63 9.60 -13.89
CA ILE A 306 5.71 11.04 -14.18
C ILE A 306 7.15 11.54 -14.14
N THR A 307 7.95 11.09 -13.17
CA THR A 307 9.26 11.69 -12.88
C THR A 307 10.45 10.86 -13.35
N GLY A 308 10.28 9.54 -13.52
CA GLY A 308 11.34 8.58 -13.75
C GLY A 308 12.33 8.41 -12.57
N LYS A 309 12.03 8.95 -11.38
CA LYS A 309 12.97 8.94 -10.25
C LYS A 309 12.95 7.59 -9.51
N ALA A 310 14.13 6.98 -9.34
CA ALA A 310 14.35 5.73 -8.62
C ALA A 310 13.75 5.70 -7.19
N LYS A 311 13.76 6.83 -6.47
CA LYS A 311 13.28 6.95 -5.07
C LYS A 311 11.84 6.46 -4.87
N TYR A 312 10.98 6.56 -5.88
CA TYR A 312 9.59 6.13 -5.74
C TYR A 312 9.46 4.60 -5.74
N GLY A 313 10.34 3.91 -6.46
CA GLY A 313 10.48 2.45 -6.38
C GLY A 313 10.92 1.98 -5.00
N GLU A 314 11.85 2.69 -4.35
CA GLU A 314 12.26 2.44 -2.96
C GLU A 314 11.08 2.56 -1.98
N LEU A 315 10.25 3.60 -2.14
CA LEU A 315 9.08 3.81 -1.28
C LEU A 315 8.02 2.72 -1.46
N MET A 316 7.77 2.28 -2.70
CA MET A 316 6.89 1.15 -2.99
C MET A 316 7.40 -0.12 -2.32
N GLU A 317 8.69 -0.43 -2.51
CA GLU A 317 9.35 -1.62 -1.99
C GLU A 317 9.30 -1.66 -0.45
N ARG A 318 9.68 -0.57 0.20
CA ARG A 318 9.70 -0.45 1.67
C ARG A 318 8.32 -0.69 2.26
N MET A 319 7.28 -0.07 1.70
CA MET A 319 5.92 -0.23 2.19
C MET A 319 5.36 -1.63 1.90
N PHE A 320 5.58 -2.14 0.69
CA PHE A 320 5.06 -3.43 0.25
C PHE A 320 5.66 -4.59 1.05
N TYR A 321 6.98 -4.64 1.25
CA TYR A 321 7.62 -5.78 1.93
C TYR A 321 7.57 -5.73 3.46
N ASN A 322 7.13 -4.61 4.04
CA ASN A 322 7.00 -4.45 5.48
C ASN A 322 5.55 -4.28 5.89
N ALA A 323 5.07 -3.03 5.95
CA ALA A 323 3.81 -2.68 6.56
C ALA A 323 2.61 -3.42 5.94
N ALA A 324 2.56 -3.50 4.61
CA ALA A 324 1.46 -4.14 3.90
C ALA A 324 1.33 -5.64 4.24
N GLN A 325 2.45 -6.35 4.43
CA GLN A 325 2.45 -7.78 4.76
C GLN A 325 2.19 -8.02 6.25
N GLY A 326 2.71 -7.14 7.11
CA GLY A 326 2.52 -7.26 8.56
C GLY A 326 1.06 -7.05 9.01
N ALA A 327 0.24 -6.41 8.19
CA ALA A 327 -1.18 -6.17 8.46
C ALA A 327 -2.12 -7.21 7.81
N ARG A 328 -1.59 -8.28 7.19
CA ARG A 328 -2.38 -9.38 6.60
C ARG A 328 -2.18 -10.69 7.34
N LYS A 329 -3.24 -11.47 7.46
CA LYS A 329 -3.15 -12.90 7.80
C LYS A 329 -2.54 -13.63 6.60
N LYS A 330 -1.64 -14.58 6.85
CA LYS A 330 -0.80 -15.18 5.80
C LYS A 330 -1.53 -16.12 4.84
N ASP A 331 -2.77 -16.48 5.15
CA ASP A 331 -3.68 -17.17 4.23
C ASP A 331 -4.61 -16.20 3.45
N GLU A 332 -4.40 -14.88 3.56
CA GLU A 332 -5.13 -13.81 2.87
C GLU A 332 -6.65 -13.76 3.14
N LYS A 333 -7.12 -14.47 4.18
CA LYS A 333 -8.54 -14.50 4.58
C LYS A 333 -8.94 -13.40 5.56
N ALA A 334 -7.98 -12.67 6.11
CA ALA A 334 -8.23 -11.60 7.07
C ALA A 334 -7.12 -10.54 7.00
N ILE A 335 -7.48 -9.28 7.25
CA ILE A 335 -6.54 -8.18 7.45
C ILE A 335 -6.82 -7.51 8.79
N ALA A 336 -5.83 -6.82 9.36
CA ALA A 336 -6.06 -5.85 10.41
C ALA A 336 -6.25 -4.47 9.77
N TYR A 337 -7.37 -3.80 10.06
CA TYR A 337 -7.68 -2.50 9.48
C TYR A 337 -6.67 -1.44 9.92
N LEU A 338 -6.36 -1.39 11.21
CA LEU A 338 -5.28 -0.60 11.80
C LEU A 338 -4.13 -1.50 12.23
N SER A 339 -2.91 -1.05 11.96
CA SER A 339 -1.72 -1.76 12.40
C SER A 339 -0.58 -0.83 12.84
N ALA A 340 0.23 -1.27 13.81
CA ALA A 340 1.31 -0.48 14.38
C ALA A 340 2.70 -1.16 14.30
N PRO A 341 3.80 -0.41 14.44
CA PRO A 341 5.14 -0.97 14.58
C PRO A 341 5.26 -1.92 15.78
N ASN A 342 4.72 -1.53 16.94
CA ASN A 342 4.56 -2.38 18.10
C ASN A 342 3.08 -2.76 18.25
N GLN A 343 2.75 -3.99 17.90
CA GLN A 343 1.40 -4.52 17.93
C GLN A 343 1.40 -5.80 18.76
N LEU A 344 1.31 -5.64 20.08
CA LEU A 344 1.29 -6.77 21.01
C LEU A 344 -0.08 -7.43 21.12
N TYR A 345 -1.13 -6.72 20.72
CA TYR A 345 -2.52 -7.17 20.71
C TYR A 345 -3.16 -6.73 19.40
N ALA A 346 -4.06 -7.55 18.89
CA ALA A 346 -4.91 -7.22 17.74
C ALA A 346 -6.32 -7.73 18.05
N THR A 347 -7.03 -6.95 18.85
CA THR A 347 -8.34 -7.25 19.43
C THR A 347 -9.34 -6.11 19.28
N ASP A 348 -10.60 -6.43 19.55
CA ASP A 348 -11.77 -5.54 19.58
C ASP A 348 -11.68 -4.36 20.58
N ILE A 349 -10.67 -4.35 21.45
CA ILE A 349 -10.44 -3.27 22.45
C ILE A 349 -9.03 -2.67 22.39
N SER A 350 -8.26 -3.01 21.36
CA SER A 350 -6.85 -2.64 21.22
C SER A 350 -6.58 -1.53 20.20
N SER A 351 -7.59 -1.00 19.52
CA SER A 351 -7.46 0.09 18.54
C SER A 351 -7.42 1.47 19.19
N SER A 352 -6.64 2.42 18.66
CA SER A 352 -6.70 3.84 19.05
C SER A 352 -7.91 4.56 18.47
N ALA A 353 -8.42 4.10 17.33
CA ALA A 353 -9.67 4.54 16.74
C ALA A 353 -10.90 3.95 17.46
N MET A 354 -12.07 4.54 17.23
CA MET A 354 -13.34 3.93 17.65
C MET A 354 -13.50 2.54 17.00
N PHE A 355 -14.16 1.60 17.69
CA PHE A 355 -14.47 0.25 17.21
C PHE A 355 -13.31 -0.76 17.18
N ASP A 356 -13.57 -1.94 16.63
CA ASP A 356 -12.77 -3.17 16.64
C ASP A 356 -11.74 -3.24 15.49
N MET A 357 -11.10 -2.11 15.18
CA MET A 357 -10.31 -1.93 13.95
C MET A 357 -8.92 -2.60 13.95
N GLN A 358 -8.47 -3.21 15.04
CA GLN A 358 -7.23 -4.02 15.05
C GLN A 358 -7.48 -5.53 14.99
N VAL A 359 -8.74 -5.97 15.12
CA VAL A 359 -9.13 -7.39 14.90
C VAL A 359 -8.70 -7.82 13.51
N TYR A 360 -8.29 -9.06 13.32
CA TYR A 360 -8.10 -9.60 11.97
C TYR A 360 -9.44 -10.09 11.42
N ALA A 361 -9.97 -9.45 10.37
CA ALA A 361 -11.26 -9.78 9.80
C ALA A 361 -11.27 -9.84 8.26
N PRO A 362 -12.14 -10.69 7.66
CA PRO A 362 -12.32 -10.77 6.20
C PRO A 362 -13.08 -9.58 5.62
N CYS A 363 -13.99 -9.03 6.42
CA CYS A 363 -14.82 -7.88 6.12
C CYS A 363 -14.98 -7.09 7.43
N TYR A 364 -15.39 -5.83 7.34
CA TYR A 364 -15.72 -5.01 8.50
C TYR A 364 -17.08 -4.36 8.28
N PRO A 365 -17.60 -3.72 9.34
CA PRO A 365 -18.22 -2.41 9.32
C PRO A 365 -17.86 -1.68 8.05
N THR A 366 -16.69 -1.05 8.16
CA THR A 366 -16.04 -0.18 7.17
C THR A 366 -15.18 -1.01 6.26
N ALA A 367 -15.79 -1.49 5.17
CA ALA A 367 -15.10 -2.38 4.25
C ALA A 367 -14.03 -1.70 3.38
N CYS A 368 -13.70 -0.40 3.57
CA CYS A 368 -12.71 0.30 2.74
C CYS A 368 -11.34 -0.40 2.76
N CYS A 369 -10.88 -0.83 3.93
CA CYS A 369 -9.60 -1.55 4.06
C CYS A 369 -9.61 -2.92 3.38
N PRO A 370 -10.58 -3.82 3.64
CA PRO A 370 -10.70 -5.07 2.88
C PRO A 370 -10.77 -4.89 1.37
N VAL A 371 -11.51 -3.89 0.85
CA VAL A 371 -11.58 -3.68 -0.61
C VAL A 371 -10.27 -3.15 -1.17
N ASN A 372 -9.59 -2.25 -0.48
CA ASN A 372 -8.30 -1.72 -0.93
C ASN A 372 -7.17 -2.74 -0.77
N ALA A 373 -7.30 -3.70 0.16
CA ALA A 373 -6.38 -4.80 0.31
C ALA A 373 -6.27 -5.66 -0.95
N VAL A 374 -7.32 -5.71 -1.77
CA VAL A 374 -7.33 -6.41 -3.07
C VAL A 374 -6.35 -5.79 -4.07
N ALA A 375 -6.14 -4.48 -4.01
CA ALA A 375 -5.33 -3.75 -4.99
C ALA A 375 -3.82 -3.74 -4.67
N VAL A 376 -3.40 -3.99 -3.42
CA VAL A 376 -1.99 -3.76 -3.01
C VAL A 376 -0.98 -4.60 -3.78
N VAL A 377 -1.21 -5.93 -3.85
CA VAL A 377 -0.30 -6.86 -4.54
C VAL A 377 -0.25 -6.60 -6.05
N PRO A 378 -1.38 -6.54 -6.78
CA PRO A 378 -1.31 -6.28 -8.22
C PRO A 378 -0.78 -4.88 -8.53
N GLU A 379 -1.09 -3.84 -7.74
CA GLU A 379 -0.55 -2.50 -7.96
C GLU A 379 0.97 -2.44 -7.75
N PHE A 380 1.51 -3.18 -6.77
CA PHE A 380 2.95 -3.34 -6.60
C PHE A 380 3.58 -4.01 -7.82
N ILE A 381 3.03 -5.15 -8.26
CA ILE A 381 3.55 -5.92 -9.41
C ILE A 381 3.57 -5.08 -10.68
N ARG A 382 2.46 -4.37 -10.95
CA ARG A 382 2.34 -3.48 -12.12
C ARG A 382 3.33 -2.31 -12.11
N GLY A 383 3.78 -1.89 -10.93
CA GLY A 383 4.76 -0.82 -10.79
C GLY A 383 6.20 -1.29 -10.74
N MET A 384 6.48 -2.61 -10.72
CA MET A 384 7.85 -3.14 -10.71
C MET A 384 8.61 -2.86 -12.00
N LEU A 385 7.93 -2.95 -13.15
CA LEU A 385 8.53 -2.75 -14.47
C LEU A 385 7.82 -1.61 -15.20
N LEU A 386 8.60 -0.64 -15.67
CA LEU A 386 8.14 0.47 -16.52
C LEU A 386 8.96 0.53 -17.81
N ARG A 387 8.54 1.37 -18.75
CA ARG A 387 9.29 1.65 -19.97
C ARG A 387 9.30 3.12 -20.36
N ASP A 388 10.36 3.56 -21.03
CA ASP A 388 10.37 4.86 -21.71
C ASP A 388 9.85 4.75 -23.16
N SER A 389 9.87 5.88 -23.88
CA SER A 389 9.45 5.95 -25.30
C SER A 389 10.34 5.14 -26.24
N ASP A 390 11.59 4.90 -25.85
CA ASP A 390 12.59 4.16 -26.64
C ASP A 390 12.55 2.64 -26.34
N LYS A 391 11.55 2.21 -25.55
CA LYS A 391 11.33 0.82 -25.13
C LYS A 391 12.39 0.28 -24.18
N ASN A 392 13.21 1.14 -23.57
CA ASN A 392 14.08 0.71 -22.48
C ASN A 392 13.24 0.32 -21.28
N VAL A 393 13.62 -0.76 -20.61
CA VAL A 393 12.90 -1.28 -19.44
C VAL A 393 13.54 -0.74 -18.17
N TYR A 394 12.70 -0.29 -17.24
CA TYR A 394 13.10 0.19 -15.93
C TYR A 394 12.55 -0.75 -14.87
N VAL A 395 13.44 -1.37 -14.10
CA VAL A 395 13.09 -2.17 -12.93
C VAL A 395 13.05 -1.23 -11.73
N MET A 396 11.85 -0.77 -11.39
CA MET A 396 11.59 0.17 -10.30
C MET A 396 11.54 -0.52 -8.94
N ALA A 397 11.12 -1.78 -8.87
CA ALA A 397 11.14 -2.58 -7.64
C ALA A 397 11.40 -4.04 -8.01
N TYR A 398 11.99 -4.80 -7.09
CA TYR A 398 12.39 -6.18 -7.36
C TYR A 398 11.44 -7.16 -6.72
N GLY A 399 11.00 -8.15 -7.49
CA GLY A 399 10.17 -9.26 -7.04
C GLY A 399 9.97 -10.26 -8.18
N PRO A 400 9.60 -11.51 -7.89
CA PRO A 400 9.42 -12.51 -8.92
C PRO A 400 8.23 -12.18 -9.84
N CYS A 401 8.52 -11.99 -11.12
CA CYS A 401 7.50 -11.72 -12.14
C CYS A 401 7.96 -12.15 -13.53
N SER A 402 7.02 -12.17 -14.48
CA SER A 402 7.29 -12.27 -15.91
C SER A 402 6.68 -11.09 -16.64
N LEU A 403 7.29 -10.68 -17.74
CA LEU A 403 6.82 -9.64 -18.65
C LEU A 403 6.71 -10.21 -20.06
N GLU A 404 5.56 -10.03 -20.69
CA GLU A 404 5.34 -10.29 -22.11
C GLU A 404 4.58 -9.10 -22.73
N TYR A 405 5.27 -8.33 -23.57
CA TYR A 405 4.68 -7.20 -24.28
C TYR A 405 5.42 -6.88 -25.57
N ASP A 406 4.70 -6.77 -26.69
CA ASP A 406 5.27 -6.66 -28.03
C ASP A 406 6.33 -7.76 -28.28
N ASN A 407 7.60 -7.38 -28.43
CA ASN A 407 8.74 -8.27 -28.62
C ASN A 407 9.62 -8.38 -27.36
N ILE A 408 9.22 -7.79 -26.23
CA ILE A 408 9.96 -7.86 -24.97
C ILE A 408 9.38 -9.01 -24.15
N LYS A 409 10.22 -10.00 -23.85
CA LYS A 409 9.88 -11.12 -22.97
C LYS A 409 11.00 -11.34 -21.96
N LEU A 410 10.69 -11.23 -20.68
CA LEU A 410 11.65 -11.50 -19.61
C LEU A 410 11.00 -12.11 -18.39
N LYS A 411 11.81 -12.79 -17.57
CA LYS A 411 11.42 -13.31 -16.27
C LYS A 411 12.40 -12.84 -15.21
N VAL A 412 11.90 -12.26 -14.13
CA VAL A 412 12.64 -11.95 -12.92
C VAL A 412 12.49 -13.14 -11.98
N ASP A 413 13.56 -13.91 -11.78
CA ASP A 413 13.65 -15.03 -10.86
C ASP A 413 14.46 -14.62 -9.64
N THR A 414 13.77 -14.45 -8.51
CA THR A 414 14.42 -13.95 -7.29
C THR A 414 13.63 -14.31 -6.04
N PHE A 415 14.36 -14.42 -4.93
CA PHE A 415 13.82 -14.44 -3.56
C PHE A 415 14.02 -13.09 -2.87
N TYR A 416 14.32 -12.03 -3.62
CA TYR A 416 14.30 -10.67 -3.11
C TYR A 416 12.94 -10.36 -2.47
N PRO A 417 12.90 -9.74 -1.28
CA PRO A 417 14.03 -9.15 -0.54
C PRO A 417 14.72 -10.09 0.47
N PHE A 418 14.33 -11.36 0.57
CA PHE A 418 14.95 -12.33 1.49
C PHE A 418 16.34 -12.78 1.04
N ARG A 419 16.69 -12.50 -0.22
CA ARG A 419 18.03 -12.62 -0.81
C ARG A 419 18.30 -11.34 -1.60
N ASN A 420 19.55 -10.90 -1.61
CA ASN A 420 19.94 -9.68 -2.31
C ASN A 420 20.29 -9.89 -3.79
N SER A 421 20.04 -11.09 -4.32
CA SER A 421 20.33 -11.46 -5.70
C SER A 421 19.07 -11.46 -6.55
N VAL A 422 19.16 -10.84 -7.73
CA VAL A 422 18.08 -10.79 -8.72
C VAL A 422 18.60 -11.33 -10.03
N LYS A 423 17.95 -12.36 -10.56
CA LYS A 423 18.23 -12.91 -11.88
C LYS A 423 17.12 -12.51 -12.85
N ILE A 424 17.49 -11.99 -14.01
CA ILE A 424 16.59 -11.63 -15.10
C ILE A 424 16.96 -12.49 -16.31
N VAL A 425 16.03 -13.30 -16.79
CA VAL A 425 16.21 -14.16 -17.97
C VAL A 425 15.44 -13.54 -19.13
N LEU A 426 16.12 -13.29 -20.24
CA LEU A 426 15.54 -12.71 -21.45
C LEU A 426 15.10 -13.83 -22.39
N SER A 427 13.81 -13.88 -22.71
CA SER A 427 13.23 -14.85 -23.67
C SER A 427 12.90 -14.17 -25.00
N CYS A 428 13.66 -13.13 -25.35
CA CYS A 428 13.47 -12.35 -26.56
C CYS A 428 14.81 -11.87 -27.13
N GLY A 429 14.83 -11.59 -28.42
CA GLY A 429 15.89 -10.81 -29.06
C GLY A 429 15.52 -9.33 -29.22
N GLY A 430 16.52 -8.45 -29.30
CA GLY A 430 16.28 -7.03 -29.58
C GLY A 430 17.30 -6.11 -28.92
N SER A 431 17.24 -4.82 -29.23
CA SER A 431 18.12 -3.80 -28.62
C SER A 431 17.29 -2.88 -27.76
N PHE A 432 17.49 -2.93 -26.45
CA PHE A 432 16.91 -2.03 -25.45
C PHE A 432 17.78 -2.06 -24.19
N ALA A 433 17.78 -0.97 -23.42
CA ALA A 433 18.49 -0.94 -22.15
C ALA A 433 17.66 -1.57 -21.03
N LEU A 434 18.33 -2.29 -20.13
CA LEU A 434 17.79 -2.64 -18.81
C LEU A 434 18.33 -1.62 -17.80
N ASN A 435 17.43 -0.86 -17.17
CA ASN A 435 17.74 0.10 -16.12
C ASN A 435 17.34 -0.53 -14.77
N LEU A 436 18.33 -0.99 -14.02
CA LEU A 436 18.12 -1.69 -12.75
C LEU A 436 18.24 -0.69 -11.61
N ARG A 437 17.17 -0.43 -10.86
CA ARG A 437 17.21 0.52 -9.73
C ARG A 437 18.28 0.09 -8.72
N ILE A 438 19.13 1.03 -8.31
CA ILE A 438 20.09 0.81 -7.23
C ILE A 438 19.39 1.19 -5.92
N PRO A 439 19.13 0.24 -5.00
CA PRO A 439 18.45 0.56 -3.74
C PRO A 439 19.27 1.48 -2.84
N GLU A 440 18.61 2.39 -2.12
CA GLU A 440 19.29 3.39 -1.27
C GLU A 440 20.09 2.73 -0.14
N TRP A 441 19.61 1.59 0.37
CA TRP A 441 20.27 0.83 1.42
C TRP A 441 21.53 0.10 0.93
N SER A 442 21.70 -0.08 -0.39
CA SER A 442 22.79 -0.86 -0.96
C SER A 442 24.13 -0.14 -0.80
N ARG A 443 25.16 -0.84 -0.31
CA ARG A 443 26.52 -0.30 -0.17
C ARG A 443 27.37 -0.45 -1.43
N GLY A 444 26.87 -1.20 -2.40
CA GLY A 444 27.52 -1.57 -3.64
C GLY A 444 26.75 -2.71 -4.29
N TYR A 445 27.03 -2.96 -5.56
CA TYR A 445 26.40 -4.06 -6.29
C TYR A 445 27.36 -4.60 -7.35
N THR A 446 27.10 -5.83 -7.79
CA THR A 446 27.81 -6.42 -8.93
C THR A 446 26.81 -6.87 -9.97
N VAL A 447 27.15 -6.68 -11.24
CA VAL A 447 26.35 -7.15 -12.37
C VAL A 447 27.13 -8.20 -13.16
N LYS A 448 26.44 -9.28 -13.52
CA LYS A 448 26.93 -10.27 -14.47
C LYS A 448 25.95 -10.43 -15.62
N VAL A 449 26.49 -10.63 -16.82
CA VAL A 449 25.72 -11.03 -18.00
C VAL A 449 26.26 -12.37 -18.47
N ASN A 450 25.40 -13.38 -18.53
CA ASN A 450 25.76 -14.76 -18.88
C ASN A 450 26.92 -15.32 -18.01
N GLY A 451 26.88 -15.03 -16.70
CA GLY A 451 27.88 -15.46 -15.73
C GLY A 451 29.20 -14.68 -15.74
N VAL A 452 29.37 -13.70 -16.64
CA VAL A 452 30.58 -12.89 -16.75
C VAL A 452 30.34 -11.50 -16.17
N SER A 453 31.27 -11.00 -15.36
CA SER A 453 31.24 -9.64 -14.82
C SER A 453 31.01 -8.62 -15.95
N PHE A 454 30.07 -7.72 -15.75
CA PHE A 454 29.68 -6.74 -16.74
C PHE A 454 29.71 -5.33 -16.15
N ASP A 455 30.48 -4.44 -16.77
CA ASP A 455 30.56 -3.04 -16.36
C ASP A 455 29.30 -2.29 -16.83
N VAL A 456 28.64 -1.62 -15.89
CA VAL A 456 27.43 -0.84 -16.14
C VAL A 456 27.69 0.63 -15.91
N SER A 457 26.90 1.47 -16.58
CA SER A 457 26.89 2.91 -16.28
C SER A 457 25.82 3.22 -15.23
N GLU A 458 26.09 4.17 -14.35
CA GLU A 458 25.10 4.66 -13.39
C GLU A 458 24.44 5.94 -13.90
N LYS A 459 23.11 5.97 -13.91
CA LYS A 459 22.34 7.14 -14.31
C LYS A 459 21.07 7.25 -13.49
N ASP A 460 20.87 8.41 -12.85
CA ASP A 460 19.65 8.78 -12.14
C ASP A 460 19.15 7.73 -11.10
N GLY A 461 20.07 6.99 -10.48
CA GLY A 461 19.78 5.93 -9.51
C GLY A 461 19.56 4.54 -10.11
N PHE A 462 19.98 4.32 -11.36
CA PHE A 462 19.90 3.04 -12.06
C PHE A 462 21.27 2.58 -12.57
N ALA A 463 21.53 1.28 -12.46
CA ALA A 463 22.57 0.59 -13.19
C ALA A 463 22.03 0.25 -14.59
N VAL A 464 22.65 0.82 -15.63
CA VAL A 464 22.17 0.76 -17.00
C VAL A 464 23.00 -0.24 -17.81
N ILE A 465 22.31 -1.25 -18.34
CA ILE A 465 22.88 -2.27 -19.22
C ILE A 465 22.34 -2.03 -20.63
N GLU A 466 23.19 -1.50 -21.50
CA GLU A 466 22.89 -1.33 -22.92
C GLU A 466 23.45 -2.51 -23.71
N LYS A 467 22.57 -3.34 -24.27
CA LYS A 467 22.96 -4.55 -25.00
C LYS A 467 21.95 -4.89 -26.09
N ALA A 468 22.45 -5.54 -27.15
CA ALA A 468 21.62 -6.31 -28.06
C ALA A 468 21.42 -7.71 -27.46
N TRP A 469 20.21 -7.96 -27.00
CA TRP A 469 19.79 -9.20 -26.35
C TRP A 469 19.53 -10.29 -27.39
N ILE A 470 19.89 -11.51 -27.01
CA ILE A 470 19.45 -12.75 -27.65
C ILE A 470 18.63 -13.57 -26.66
N GLU A 471 17.77 -14.44 -27.19
CA GLU A 471 17.00 -15.36 -26.37
C GLU A 471 17.93 -16.25 -25.53
N GLY A 472 17.65 -16.34 -24.23
CA GLY A 472 18.45 -17.05 -23.25
C GLY A 472 19.54 -16.22 -22.57
N ASP A 473 19.73 -14.94 -22.93
CA ASP A 473 20.60 -14.06 -22.17
C ASP A 473 20.12 -13.95 -20.71
N GLU A 474 21.07 -13.95 -19.77
CA GLU A 474 20.81 -13.86 -18.34
C GLU A 474 21.56 -12.65 -17.76
N VAL A 475 20.87 -11.87 -16.95
CA VAL A 475 21.43 -10.78 -16.16
C VAL A 475 21.28 -11.13 -14.68
N GLU A 476 22.37 -11.05 -13.94
CA GLU A 476 22.36 -11.20 -12.48
C GLU A 476 22.86 -9.90 -11.86
N ILE A 477 22.10 -9.36 -10.90
CA ILE A 477 22.54 -8.27 -10.04
C ILE A 477 22.50 -8.71 -8.58
N ASP A 478 23.61 -8.53 -7.88
CA ASP A 478 23.76 -8.84 -6.46
C ASP A 478 24.02 -7.55 -5.68
N PHE A 479 23.20 -7.26 -4.68
CA PHE A 479 23.35 -6.07 -3.83
C PHE A 479 24.10 -6.39 -2.52
N GLU A 480 25.00 -5.50 -2.11
CA GLU A 480 25.64 -5.54 -0.80
C GLU A 480 24.75 -4.86 0.24
N ALA A 481 24.15 -5.66 1.14
CA ALA A 481 23.42 -5.17 2.31
C ALA A 481 24.28 -5.26 3.57
N LYS A 482 24.04 -4.36 4.52
CA LYS A 482 24.56 -4.42 5.89
C LYS A 482 23.41 -4.27 6.87
N VAL A 483 23.58 -4.79 8.08
CA VAL A 483 22.65 -4.51 9.18
C VAL A 483 22.74 -3.01 9.50
N GLU A 484 21.59 -2.38 9.68
CA GLU A 484 21.48 -1.00 10.11
C GLU A 484 20.68 -0.92 11.41
N ILE A 485 21.30 -0.35 12.44
CA ILE A 485 20.65 -0.01 13.70
C ILE A 485 20.12 1.41 13.57
N VAL A 486 18.79 1.56 13.55
CA VAL A 486 18.10 2.81 13.26
C VAL A 486 17.52 3.37 14.53
N LYS A 487 17.89 4.61 14.87
CA LYS A 487 17.22 5.39 15.90
C LYS A 487 16.02 6.10 15.27
N ILE A 488 14.82 5.71 15.66
CA ILE A 488 13.58 6.28 15.15
C ILE A 488 13.44 7.72 15.64
N ASP A 489 13.14 8.64 14.74
CA ASP A 489 12.77 10.00 15.13
C ASP A 489 11.27 10.05 15.45
N ASP A 490 10.95 10.07 16.74
CA ASP A 490 9.59 10.21 17.27
C ASP A 490 9.44 11.52 18.06
N THR A 491 10.21 12.55 17.67
CA THR A 491 10.30 13.82 18.41
C THR A 491 8.96 14.54 18.56
N ASP A 492 8.10 14.41 17.55
CA ASP A 492 6.77 15.04 17.53
C ASP A 492 5.72 14.24 18.31
N ALA A 493 6.02 13.00 18.72
CA ALA A 493 5.17 12.19 19.57
C ALA A 493 5.69 12.13 21.02
N SER A 494 6.84 11.50 21.24
CA SER A 494 7.29 11.07 22.57
C SER A 494 8.72 11.52 22.94
N LYS A 495 9.57 11.80 21.93
CA LYS A 495 11.00 12.13 22.09
C LYS A 495 11.82 11.01 22.76
N LYS A 496 11.42 9.75 22.60
CA LYS A 496 12.09 8.59 23.23
C LYS A 496 13.15 7.97 22.34
N TYR A 497 13.01 8.15 21.03
CA TYR A 497 13.92 7.66 20.01
C TYR A 497 14.21 6.15 20.12
N PRO A 498 13.19 5.29 19.93
CA PRO A 498 13.36 3.85 20.01
C PRO A 498 14.31 3.35 18.92
N ILE A 499 14.83 2.14 19.13
CA ILE A 499 15.78 1.48 18.24
C ILE A 499 15.02 0.48 17.38
N ALA A 500 15.28 0.48 16.08
CA ALA A 500 14.83 -0.53 15.14
C ALA A 500 16.03 -1.12 14.40
N ILE A 501 15.86 -2.33 13.86
CA ILE A 501 16.90 -3.00 13.08
C ILE A 501 16.35 -3.27 11.68
N LYS A 502 17.15 -2.98 10.65
CA LYS A 502 16.83 -3.34 9.26
C LYS A 502 18.02 -3.99 8.57
N TYR A 503 17.73 -4.82 7.56
CA TYR A 503 18.72 -5.42 6.66
C TYR A 503 18.13 -5.43 5.24
N GLY A 504 18.82 -4.78 4.31
CA GLY A 504 18.25 -4.51 3.00
C GLY A 504 16.99 -3.62 3.10
N PRO A 505 15.91 -3.93 2.37
CA PRO A 505 14.64 -3.21 2.48
C PRO A 505 13.74 -3.73 3.63
N LEU A 506 14.16 -4.79 4.34
CA LEU A 506 13.36 -5.42 5.39
C LEU A 506 13.65 -4.80 6.75
N VAL A 507 12.58 -4.40 7.43
CA VAL A 507 12.57 -4.04 8.86
C VAL A 507 12.34 -5.33 9.66
N TYR A 508 13.02 -5.47 10.80
CA TYR A 508 12.96 -6.68 11.62
C TYR A 508 12.24 -6.45 12.95
N SER A 509 11.55 -7.48 13.41
CA SER A 509 10.69 -7.45 14.57
C SER A 509 10.88 -8.70 15.42
N TYR A 510 10.72 -8.53 16.74
CA TYR A 510 10.49 -9.66 17.63
C TYR A 510 9.06 -10.14 17.43
N HIS A 511 8.90 -11.43 17.15
CA HIS A 511 7.61 -12.08 16.90
C HIS A 511 7.21 -12.93 18.12
N PRO A 512 6.34 -12.43 19.01
CA PRO A 512 5.79 -13.27 20.07
C PRO A 512 4.92 -14.37 19.47
N GLN A 513 4.87 -15.53 20.13
CA GLN A 513 3.91 -16.57 19.78
C GLN A 513 2.48 -16.03 19.88
N GLU A 514 1.63 -16.45 18.93
CA GLU A 514 0.30 -15.91 18.75
C GLU A 514 -0.78 -16.93 19.11
N ASN A 515 -1.81 -16.48 19.80
CA ASN A 515 -3.04 -17.21 20.06
C ASN A 515 -4.19 -16.54 19.31
N TRP A 516 -4.72 -17.25 18.29
CA TRP A 516 -5.79 -16.78 17.43
C TRP A 516 -7.14 -17.25 17.97
N ILE A 517 -7.95 -16.31 18.44
CA ILE A 517 -9.25 -16.60 19.06
C ILE A 517 -10.36 -16.15 18.10
N PRO A 518 -11.12 -17.09 17.49
CA PRO A 518 -12.30 -16.74 16.70
C PRO A 518 -13.31 -15.99 17.55
N ILE A 519 -13.83 -14.87 17.02
CA ILE A 519 -14.87 -14.07 17.65
C ILE A 519 -16.06 -13.91 16.70
N LYS A 520 -17.20 -13.49 17.26
CA LYS A 520 -18.37 -13.18 16.47
C LYS A 520 -18.16 -11.86 15.72
N GLY A 521 -18.05 -11.94 14.40
CA GLY A 521 -18.12 -10.77 13.51
C GLY A 521 -19.54 -10.38 13.11
N SER A 522 -19.63 -9.43 12.18
CA SER A 522 -20.91 -8.96 11.60
C SER A 522 -20.91 -9.01 10.06
N PRO A 523 -20.65 -10.17 9.43
CA PRO A 523 -20.69 -10.29 7.97
C PRO A 523 -22.13 -10.22 7.44
N MET A 524 -22.32 -9.73 6.21
CA MET A 524 -23.65 -9.69 5.58
C MET A 524 -24.15 -11.08 5.15
N THR A 525 -23.24 -11.98 4.76
CA THR A 525 -23.55 -13.39 4.49
C THR A 525 -22.78 -14.32 5.44
N ALA A 526 -23.15 -15.61 5.47
CA ALA A 526 -22.43 -16.57 6.31
C ALA A 526 -21.00 -16.75 5.81
N LEU A 527 -20.02 -16.66 6.72
CA LEU A 527 -18.62 -16.90 6.37
C LEU A 527 -18.41 -18.37 5.95
N PRO A 528 -17.56 -18.64 4.95
CA PRO A 528 -17.15 -20.00 4.59
C PRO A 528 -16.48 -20.74 5.75
N GLU A 529 -16.41 -22.07 5.65
CA GLU A 529 -15.70 -22.89 6.62
C GLU A 529 -14.23 -22.44 6.76
N GLY A 530 -13.76 -22.32 8.01
CA GLY A 530 -12.39 -21.88 8.31
C GLY A 530 -12.17 -20.36 8.24
N TRP A 531 -13.20 -19.57 7.93
CA TRP A 531 -13.14 -18.10 8.00
C TRP A 531 -13.74 -17.59 9.30
N SER A 532 -13.12 -16.57 9.89
CA SER A 532 -13.63 -15.91 11.09
C SER A 532 -13.09 -14.50 11.25
N TRP A 533 -13.62 -13.81 12.24
CA TRP A 533 -12.97 -12.64 12.83
C TRP A 533 -12.10 -13.13 13.98
N TYR A 534 -10.93 -12.52 14.18
CA TYR A 534 -9.97 -13.03 15.16
C TYR A 534 -9.47 -11.94 16.09
N ASN A 535 -9.65 -12.16 17.39
CA ASN A 535 -8.81 -11.54 18.40
C ASN A 535 -7.48 -12.30 18.41
N VAL A 536 -6.38 -11.59 18.14
CA VAL A 536 -5.02 -12.15 18.20
C VAL A 536 -4.36 -11.64 19.46
N MET A 537 -4.04 -12.58 20.34
CA MET A 537 -3.43 -12.33 21.64
C MET A 537 -2.04 -12.98 21.65
N PRO A 538 -1.06 -12.40 22.34
CA PRO A 538 0.22 -13.05 22.50
C PRO A 538 0.09 -14.22 23.49
N VAL A 539 0.82 -15.31 23.28
CA VAL A 539 0.89 -16.43 24.23
C VAL A 539 1.66 -15.96 25.45
N HIS A 540 0.95 -15.68 26.54
CA HIS A 540 1.53 -15.23 27.80
C HIS A 540 2.46 -16.29 28.40
N VAL A 541 3.67 -15.85 28.77
CA VAL A 541 4.59 -16.65 29.58
C VAL A 541 4.75 -15.94 30.92
N GLU A 542 4.37 -16.62 32.00
CA GLU A 542 4.55 -16.14 33.37
C GLU A 542 6.01 -15.74 33.65
N ALA A 543 6.21 -14.48 34.00
CA ALA A 543 7.46 -13.87 34.43
C ALA A 543 7.38 -13.27 35.86
N ASP A 544 8.37 -13.56 36.70
CA ASP A 544 8.45 -12.96 38.05
C ASP A 544 8.66 -11.43 37.96
N LEU A 545 7.65 -10.66 38.35
CA LEU A 545 7.65 -9.19 38.38
C LEU A 545 7.18 -8.74 39.77
N HIS A 546 7.90 -7.81 40.39
CA HIS A 546 7.59 -7.30 41.74
C HIS A 546 7.44 -5.78 41.77
N ASP A 547 6.90 -5.19 40.70
CA ASP A 547 6.69 -3.75 40.57
C ASP A 547 5.31 -3.28 41.09
N PRO A 548 5.11 -1.97 41.31
CA PRO A 548 3.86 -1.44 41.85
C PRO A 548 2.61 -1.71 40.98
N HIS A 549 2.73 -1.79 39.66
CA HIS A 549 1.60 -2.04 38.75
C HIS A 549 1.12 -3.49 38.82
N ASP A 550 2.04 -4.43 39.02
CA ASP A 550 1.72 -5.82 39.32
C ASP A 550 0.95 -5.94 40.65
N ARG A 551 1.44 -5.30 41.72
CA ARG A 551 0.77 -5.27 43.04
C ARG A 551 -0.62 -4.65 43.01
N MET A 552 -0.85 -3.70 42.10
CA MET A 552 -2.15 -3.04 41.90
C MET A 552 -3.10 -3.86 41.00
N GLY A 553 -2.69 -5.04 40.52
CA GLY A 553 -3.51 -5.90 39.65
C GLY A 553 -3.74 -5.32 38.25
N VAL A 554 -2.98 -4.28 37.88
CA VAL A 554 -3.07 -3.60 36.58
C VAL A 554 -2.34 -4.40 35.49
N ARG A 555 -1.38 -5.24 35.89
CA ARG A 555 -0.79 -6.30 35.08
C ARG A 555 -1.34 -7.64 35.54
N LYS A 556 -2.50 -8.02 35.00
CA LYS A 556 -2.93 -9.41 35.11
C LYS A 556 -2.05 -10.19 34.13
N TYR A 557 -1.28 -11.16 34.63
CA TYR A 557 -0.38 -12.06 33.87
C TYR A 557 0.96 -11.44 33.47
N GLN A 558 1.91 -11.33 34.40
CA GLN A 558 3.35 -11.54 34.22
C GLN A 558 3.84 -11.85 32.77
N ILE A 559 4.51 -10.93 32.07
CA ILE A 559 4.72 -10.99 30.60
C ILE A 559 6.20 -11.02 30.16
N SER A 560 6.54 -11.86 29.16
CA SER A 560 7.91 -12.08 28.63
C SER A 560 8.38 -11.17 27.48
N TRP A 561 7.49 -10.45 26.78
CA TRP A 561 7.87 -9.56 25.65
C TRP A 561 8.26 -8.14 26.04
N ASN A 562 8.60 -7.95 27.31
CA ASN A 562 9.13 -6.71 27.84
C ASN A 562 10.64 -6.63 27.53
N LEU A 563 10.99 -6.18 26.32
CA LEU A 563 12.36 -6.16 25.82
C LEU A 563 12.85 -4.73 25.59
N ALA A 564 14.12 -4.48 25.86
CA ALA A 564 14.83 -3.25 25.53
C ALA A 564 16.19 -3.56 24.90
N LEU A 565 16.64 -2.70 24.00
CA LEU A 565 17.96 -2.82 23.35
C LEU A 565 18.97 -1.86 23.96
N ASP A 566 20.24 -2.26 23.98
CA ASP A 566 21.34 -1.35 24.27
C ASP A 566 21.39 -0.23 23.21
N GLU A 567 21.50 1.03 23.64
CA GLU A 567 21.64 2.16 22.71
C GLU A 567 22.98 2.16 21.96
N HIS A 568 23.95 1.38 22.44
CA HIS A 568 25.24 1.18 21.80
C HIS A 568 25.30 -0.10 20.94
N LEU A 569 24.17 -0.80 20.75
CA LEU A 569 24.09 -1.94 19.84
C LEU A 569 24.61 -1.55 18.46
N SER A 570 25.56 -2.31 17.94
CA SER A 570 26.17 -2.08 16.64
C SER A 570 25.76 -3.15 15.63
N PRO A 571 25.92 -2.90 14.30
CA PRO A 571 25.72 -3.93 13.28
C PRO A 571 26.54 -5.20 13.49
N ASP A 572 27.73 -5.11 14.12
CA ASP A 572 28.62 -6.25 14.37
C ASP A 572 28.10 -7.17 15.50
N ASP A 573 27.14 -6.69 16.30
CA ASP A 573 26.47 -7.45 17.36
C ASP A 573 25.24 -8.23 16.84
N VAL A 574 24.98 -8.20 15.53
CA VAL A 574 23.83 -8.82 14.88
C VAL A 574 24.29 -9.86 13.86
N GLU A 575 24.00 -11.12 14.14
CA GLU A 575 24.26 -12.23 13.23
C GLU A 575 23.09 -12.40 12.25
N ILE A 576 23.41 -12.64 10.97
CA ILE A 576 22.43 -12.91 9.93
C ILE A 576 22.37 -14.41 9.69
N GLU A 577 21.19 -15.01 9.86
CA GLU A 577 20.94 -16.39 9.49
C GLU A 577 20.12 -16.44 8.19
N LEU A 578 20.70 -17.02 7.13
CA LEU A 578 19.98 -17.33 5.90
C LEU A 578 19.36 -18.72 6.03
N VAL A 579 18.03 -18.76 6.19
CA VAL A 579 17.27 -20.00 6.34
C VAL A 579 16.95 -20.57 4.95
N ASP A 580 17.02 -21.89 4.81
CA ASP A 580 16.67 -22.58 3.58
C ASP A 580 15.23 -22.31 3.16
N LYS A 581 15.00 -22.35 1.84
CA LYS A 581 13.70 -22.09 1.24
C LYS A 581 12.72 -23.20 1.64
N ASN A 582 11.74 -22.88 2.46
CA ASN A 582 10.72 -23.82 2.89
C ASN A 582 9.33 -23.18 2.88
N GLY A 583 8.58 -23.40 1.80
CA GLY A 583 7.22 -22.88 1.64
C GLY A 583 7.14 -21.36 1.49
N TYR A 584 5.99 -20.82 1.90
CA TYR A 584 5.65 -19.40 1.77
C TYR A 584 6.50 -18.52 2.71
N PRO A 585 7.27 -17.55 2.20
CA PRO A 585 8.25 -16.81 3.00
C PRO A 585 7.64 -15.96 4.11
N TRP A 586 6.37 -15.57 3.99
CA TRP A 586 5.68 -14.79 5.00
C TRP A 586 5.17 -15.64 6.19
N GLU A 587 5.09 -16.97 6.03
CA GLU A 587 4.84 -17.93 7.12
C GLU A 587 6.15 -18.52 7.65
N ASN A 588 7.12 -18.72 6.77
CA ASN A 588 8.41 -19.33 7.05
C ASN A 588 9.54 -18.37 6.64
N PRO A 589 10.00 -17.48 7.55
CA PRO A 589 11.02 -16.50 7.26
C PRO A 589 12.28 -17.13 6.68
N MET A 590 12.68 -16.70 5.47
CA MET A 590 13.90 -17.19 4.80
C MET A 590 15.18 -16.49 5.29
N ILE A 591 15.05 -15.53 6.20
CA ILE A 591 16.16 -14.79 6.82
C ILE A 591 15.75 -14.40 8.23
N LYS A 592 16.68 -14.53 9.16
CA LYS A 592 16.52 -14.12 10.57
C LYS A 592 17.73 -13.32 11.00
N LEU A 593 17.54 -12.46 12.01
CA LEU A 593 18.64 -11.79 12.68
C LEU A 593 18.70 -12.28 14.13
N HIS A 594 19.90 -12.51 14.63
CA HIS A 594 20.16 -12.89 16.01
C HIS A 594 21.01 -11.84 16.68
N THR A 595 20.58 -11.39 17.85
CA THR A 595 21.34 -10.44 18.67
C THR A 595 20.99 -10.65 20.13
N HIS A 596 21.32 -9.68 20.99
CA HIS A 596 20.95 -9.71 22.38
C HIS A 596 20.06 -8.52 22.73
N CYS A 597 19.21 -8.72 23.72
CA CYS A 597 18.40 -7.68 24.34
C CYS A 597 18.44 -7.81 25.86
N TYR A 598 17.67 -6.96 26.52
CA TYR A 598 17.53 -6.99 27.96
C TYR A 598 16.06 -7.07 28.35
N LYS A 599 15.77 -7.89 29.36
CA LYS A 599 14.46 -7.93 30.00
C LYS A 599 14.20 -6.59 30.69
N ALA A 600 13.13 -5.92 30.30
CA ALA A 600 12.71 -4.61 30.82
C ALA A 600 11.46 -4.78 31.70
N PRO A 601 11.57 -5.31 32.93
CA PRO A 601 10.42 -5.74 33.74
C PRO A 601 9.35 -4.66 33.93
N ASN A 602 9.74 -3.38 33.98
CA ASN A 602 8.82 -2.27 34.19
C ASN A 602 8.17 -1.72 32.90
N LEU A 603 8.46 -2.31 31.73
CA LEU A 603 7.79 -1.99 30.49
C LEU A 603 6.28 -2.33 30.64
N VAL A 604 5.41 -1.33 30.49
CA VAL A 604 3.96 -1.53 30.37
C VAL A 604 3.60 -1.34 28.90
N ALA A 605 2.63 -2.09 28.36
CA ALA A 605 1.56 -1.58 27.49
C ALA A 605 0.80 -2.75 26.85
N PRO A 606 -0.54 -2.81 27.00
CA PRO A 606 -1.32 -3.60 26.06
C PRO A 606 -2.52 -2.89 25.43
N TYR A 607 -2.92 -1.67 25.85
CA TYR A 607 -4.10 -1.01 25.30
C TYR A 607 -3.81 0.46 24.94
N PRO A 608 -3.73 0.84 23.65
CA PRO A 608 -3.59 2.25 23.28
C PRO A 608 -4.77 3.11 23.78
N THR A 609 -5.94 2.53 24.07
CA THR A 609 -7.06 3.22 24.72
C THR A 609 -6.89 3.46 26.22
N LYS A 610 -5.96 2.78 26.91
CA LYS A 610 -5.87 2.78 28.38
C LYS A 610 -4.49 3.01 28.96
N THR A 611 -3.44 3.03 28.15
CA THR A 611 -2.09 3.34 28.64
C THR A 611 -1.47 4.44 27.79
N PHE A 612 -1.39 5.63 28.37
CA PHE A 612 -0.39 6.62 27.96
C PHE A 612 0.99 5.96 27.96
N GLU A 613 1.80 6.26 26.94
CA GLU A 613 3.16 5.75 26.74
C GLU A 613 3.95 5.68 28.07
N PRO A 614 4.24 4.48 28.58
CA PRO A 614 4.77 4.32 29.94
C PRO A 614 6.30 4.29 29.97
N PHE A 615 6.97 4.69 28.89
CA PHE A 615 8.42 4.58 28.76
C PHE A 615 9.11 5.87 29.23
N GLY A 616 9.89 5.79 30.30
CA GLY A 616 11.01 6.71 30.52
C GLY A 616 11.98 6.67 29.32
N ASP A 617 12.88 7.65 29.21
CA ASP A 617 13.86 7.70 28.10
C ASP A 617 14.73 6.44 28.01
N TYR A 618 14.91 5.76 29.15
CA TYR A 618 15.57 4.47 29.29
C TYR A 618 14.75 3.58 30.22
N GLN A 619 14.77 2.27 29.94
CA GLN A 619 14.07 1.25 30.72
C GLN A 619 15.01 0.63 31.74
N GLU A 620 14.56 0.51 32.99
CA GLU A 620 15.25 -0.34 33.96
C GLU A 620 15.20 -1.79 33.48
N VAL A 621 16.35 -2.44 33.43
CA VAL A 621 16.52 -3.80 32.89
C VAL A 621 17.18 -4.75 33.89
N THR A 622 16.95 -6.05 33.71
CA THR A 622 17.51 -7.10 34.57
C THR A 622 18.46 -8.02 33.82
N ASP A 623 17.92 -8.94 33.04
CA ASP A 623 18.63 -10.07 32.46
C ASP A 623 18.96 -9.78 31.00
N LYS A 624 20.17 -10.14 30.57
CA LYS A 624 20.53 -10.16 29.14
C LYS A 624 19.97 -11.45 28.53
N LEU A 625 19.31 -11.33 27.38
CA LEU A 625 18.63 -12.42 26.68
C LEU A 625 19.06 -12.46 25.22
N ASP A 626 19.07 -13.65 24.64
CA ASP A 626 19.16 -13.81 23.18
C ASP A 626 17.86 -13.35 22.53
N LEU A 627 17.98 -12.70 21.37
CA LEU A 627 16.88 -12.13 20.63
C LEU A 627 16.95 -12.57 19.17
N GLU A 628 15.98 -13.41 18.78
CA GLU A 628 15.70 -13.71 17.37
C GLU A 628 14.71 -12.68 16.82
N LEU A 629 15.01 -12.16 15.63
CA LEU A 629 14.15 -11.26 14.88
C LEU A 629 13.84 -11.83 13.51
N VAL A 630 12.60 -11.64 13.08
CA VAL A 630 12.12 -12.01 11.75
C VAL A 630 11.70 -10.75 10.99
N PRO A 631 11.61 -10.78 9.64
CA PRO A 631 11.11 -9.66 8.88
C PRO A 631 9.72 -9.24 9.37
N TYR A 632 9.46 -7.94 9.46
CA TYR A 632 8.21 -7.35 9.94
C TYR A 632 6.99 -7.98 9.24
N GLY A 633 7.09 -8.17 7.93
CA GLY A 633 6.05 -8.74 7.11
C GLY A 633 5.67 -10.19 7.45
N CYS A 634 6.52 -10.92 8.18
CA CYS A 634 6.24 -12.29 8.64
C CYS A 634 5.41 -12.34 9.93
N THR A 635 5.13 -11.19 10.55
CA THR A 635 4.47 -11.12 11.86
C THR A 635 3.01 -10.66 11.76
N ASN A 636 2.16 -11.03 12.72
CA ASN A 636 0.86 -10.40 12.97
C ASN A 636 0.86 -9.65 14.31
N LEU A 637 1.53 -10.20 15.33
CA LEU A 637 1.93 -9.51 16.55
C LEU A 637 3.45 -9.26 16.58
N ARG A 638 3.90 -8.15 17.18
CA ARG A 638 5.30 -7.71 17.04
C ARG A 638 5.74 -6.63 18.02
N VAL A 639 7.05 -6.61 18.25
CA VAL A 639 7.80 -5.43 18.73
C VAL A 639 8.86 -5.10 17.69
N THR A 640 8.83 -3.88 17.17
CA THR A 640 9.73 -3.41 16.10
C THR A 640 10.54 -2.19 16.56
N TYR A 641 9.90 -1.28 17.29
CA TYR A 641 10.53 -0.11 17.86
C TYR A 641 10.85 -0.41 19.32
N PHE A 642 12.07 -0.87 19.56
CA PHE A 642 12.53 -1.28 20.87
C PHE A 642 12.89 -0.07 21.73
N PRO A 643 12.43 -0.02 22.98
CA PRO A 643 12.90 1.00 23.91
C PRO A 643 14.38 0.78 24.25
N LYS A 644 15.04 1.83 24.74
CA LYS A 644 16.45 1.78 25.13
C LYS A 644 16.62 1.21 26.53
N ALA A 645 17.58 0.32 26.71
CA ALA A 645 17.95 -0.27 27.99
C ALA A 645 18.79 0.71 28.82
N LYS A 646 18.52 0.79 30.13
CA LYS A 646 19.36 1.52 31.08
C LYS A 646 20.40 0.56 31.65
N LEU A 647 21.57 0.51 31.03
CA LEU A 647 22.69 -0.29 31.51
C LEU A 647 23.42 0.45 32.64
N LYS A 648 23.93 -0.30 33.63
CA LYS A 648 24.63 0.22 34.81
C LYS A 648 26.14 0.22 34.63
#